data_AF-A0A352XLG6-F1
#
_entry.id   AF-A0A352XLG6-F1
#
_cell.length_a   1.000
_cell.length_b   1.000
_cell.length_c   1.000
_cell.angle_alpha   90.00
_cell.angle_beta   90.00
_cell.angle_gamma   90.00
#
_symmetry.space_group_name_H-M   'P 1'
#
loop_
_entity.id
_entity.type
_entity.pdbx_description
1 polymer ?
#
loop_
_entity_poly.entity_id
_entity_poly.type
_entity_poly.pdbx_seq_one_letter_code
_entity_poly.pdbx_strand_id
1 'polypeptide(L)'
;MQAQRARKHHKGFTLILCVTLMVLIALIAVGMLGLSSIELRRAAQSNDISRARANAKLALLMALGHLQKQLGPDQRVSAPASLDAAVAQPHWTGVWSTRKEDSSRYWTRDDSNGGLRDARDNSWDRQALVQSWLVSGNDTERKHKPTDSLPDDQSIALVDRGTTEPDAPASEAVRAPMVKISHTPSQQGRFAYWIGDEGIKANIATPHAYAGTAPNPADPGNGGYFSLVQSQASSLPGLKLEEQAKGKIATQEQISLAGTTGSNSVGSYFHHTTTHSLGVLANVQEGRLKRDLTAFIESSADFPALPTSPGLASSDRMVGPANADAAAALGQDWSSARHQKTAPRFGLLREWAKIARSTSIATNATLDAITPLPEQSPKNNYSVDVASTNYKPASLMDYKVSSVGPVIVEASTLWTYSYYPNPSVPGGLYQYRRHMYPRVVLWNPYNARVTMPALIVMMQGNGRFELLETVNWYGWLLTYGGSWGNDGRGNNFASNEGFEQSAGYTEAYVGSNYFTVPATTFEPGECLVFSTARGQEYDERNIAANLLSCTTAPDVSRCFFLSNQLVNAAGAFVNVDYFPTRYQFNPLVNVAKNQADDQRIVAKVLGQQSSVNFAEFDRLPQYAYISTSLQYGGGREPRLAQRTSTWQNVERTATTNPRPTILPDIRSREGMRLRWFREHASNRNNTGPLRNTSFLEEAPLATWNPRAAYATRSPWDNIGGTLATSGSGGGPWFFGIYTRDLYDQAVSWNDQVPVFRNGKYYGNPFGTPMEGKERIVLFDVPRTDVGLVSLGQLQHAKFSDFVWHPSYAFGNSLADPRVASGKYSGLDHTAPPLSSSGEKRYGGFDRNNIGWSADAERSGGGPDTWAMQGRAIYQDLCDTDNLVYDLSYELNHSMWDDFFLSTGQRYDKDQFLSDPLRKPLPNGRLRLLPSSRGNINANDLMDLHRPARHLLLDGAFNVNSTSVEAWKAQLAALRERTIVTRDANGRESVTAVESGTTAVLGLIAPVNAATETGAGVNSRSPIQWIGQRRLSDDEIGRLAQGIVREVRKRGPFLSLADFVNRRPGSDKKLARSGAIQSALDDSQLGVNGAYNNRKSAASNVFPFPEAEEAPISYGIPGIVKQADILTPIAPILTTRSDSFIIRAYGESVDAAGKVLARAWCEAVVERSANYIDSTNAADVVITNASTLAPLTNTNKAFGRSCQLVSLRWLQADEI
;
A
#
# COMPACT_ATOMS: atom_id res chain seq x y z
N MET A 1 -69.03 34.22 -114.46
CA MET A 1 -68.06 34.36 -115.57
C MET A 1 -66.65 34.16 -115.02
N GLN A 2 -65.78 33.61 -115.87
CA GLN A 2 -64.34 33.38 -115.70
C GLN A 2 -63.59 34.51 -114.97
N ALA A 3 -62.54 34.15 -114.22
CA ALA A 3 -61.16 34.54 -114.57
C ALA A 3 -60.13 33.94 -113.60
N GLN A 4 -59.13 33.28 -114.18
CA GLN A 4 -57.84 32.95 -113.57
C GLN A 4 -57.13 34.21 -113.07
N ARG A 5 -56.35 34.08 -111.99
CA ARG A 5 -55.08 34.83 -111.85
C ARG A 5 -54.03 33.97 -111.14
N ALA A 6 -53.02 33.60 -111.91
CA ALA A 6 -51.80 32.95 -111.45
C ALA A 6 -50.95 33.90 -110.59
N ARG A 7 -50.36 33.40 -109.50
CA ARG A 7 -49.21 34.03 -108.82
C ARG A 7 -48.19 32.94 -108.43
N LYS A 8 -46.95 33.11 -108.91
CA LYS A 8 -45.81 32.19 -108.80
C LYS A 8 -45.48 31.85 -107.34
N HIS A 9 -45.32 30.56 -107.06
CA HIS A 9 -44.78 30.01 -105.80
C HIS A 9 -43.29 30.35 -105.62
N HIS A 10 -42.92 30.96 -104.49
CA HIS A 10 -41.55 30.93 -103.98
C HIS A 10 -41.33 29.65 -103.16
N LYS A 11 -40.78 28.60 -103.78
CA LYS A 11 -40.48 27.28 -103.18
C LYS A 11 -39.25 27.26 -102.23
N GLY A 12 -38.93 28.35 -101.54
CA GLY A 12 -37.73 28.45 -100.69
C GLY A 12 -38.00 28.65 -99.19
N PHE A 13 -39.01 29.42 -98.80
CA PHE A 13 -39.17 29.89 -97.41
C PHE A 13 -39.79 28.85 -96.46
N THR A 14 -40.75 28.05 -96.92
CA THR A 14 -41.36 26.97 -96.11
C THR A 14 -40.38 25.85 -95.80
N LEU A 15 -39.42 25.58 -96.69
CA LEU A 15 -38.36 24.59 -96.45
C LEU A 15 -37.38 25.08 -95.38
N ILE A 16 -36.98 26.36 -95.42
CA ILE A 16 -36.11 26.97 -94.40
C ILE A 16 -36.81 26.97 -93.03
N LEU A 17 -38.12 27.28 -92.98
CA LEU A 17 -38.88 27.29 -91.73
C LEU A 17 -39.07 25.87 -91.17
N CYS A 18 -39.33 24.86 -92.01
CA CYS A 18 -39.38 23.46 -91.57
C CYS A 18 -38.02 22.92 -91.13
N VAL A 19 -36.93 23.27 -91.83
CA VAL A 19 -35.57 22.84 -91.47
C VAL A 19 -35.11 23.52 -90.18
N THR A 20 -35.35 24.81 -90.01
CA THR A 20 -35.03 25.52 -88.75
C THR A 20 -35.88 25.01 -87.57
N LEU A 21 -37.16 24.71 -87.78
CA LEU A 21 -38.01 24.10 -86.74
C LEU A 21 -37.56 22.67 -86.40
N MET A 22 -37.19 21.85 -87.40
CA MET A 22 -36.66 20.50 -87.17
C MET A 22 -35.30 20.52 -86.48
N VAL A 23 -34.42 21.45 -86.82
CA VAL A 23 -33.12 21.63 -86.14
C VAL A 23 -33.32 22.11 -84.71
N LEU A 24 -34.26 23.03 -84.46
CA LEU A 24 -34.61 23.49 -83.11
C LEU A 24 -35.20 22.35 -82.25
N ILE A 25 -36.13 21.57 -82.81
CA ILE A 25 -36.71 20.40 -82.13
C ILE A 25 -35.63 19.34 -81.87
N ALA A 26 -34.72 19.10 -82.82
CA ALA A 26 -33.60 18.18 -82.63
C ALA A 26 -32.63 18.66 -81.53
N LEU A 27 -32.31 19.95 -81.47
CA LEU A 27 -31.48 20.54 -80.42
C LEU A 27 -32.15 20.44 -79.03
N ILE A 28 -33.45 20.70 -78.94
CA ILE A 28 -34.21 20.52 -77.69
C ILE A 28 -34.26 19.04 -77.29
N ALA A 29 -34.48 18.13 -78.23
CA ALA A 29 -34.50 16.69 -77.97
C ALA A 29 -33.14 16.18 -77.46
N VAL A 30 -32.03 16.63 -78.08
CA VAL A 30 -30.66 16.31 -77.63
C VAL A 30 -30.36 16.93 -76.26
N GLY A 31 -30.80 18.18 -76.02
CA GLY A 31 -30.68 18.84 -74.72
C GLY A 31 -31.45 18.11 -73.60
N MET A 32 -32.69 17.67 -73.87
CA MET A 32 -33.51 16.90 -72.93
C MET A 32 -32.97 15.48 -72.70
N LEU A 33 -32.42 14.82 -73.72
CA LEU A 33 -31.71 13.55 -73.58
C LEU A 33 -30.44 13.69 -72.74
N GLY A 34 -29.69 14.78 -72.92
CA GLY A 34 -28.53 15.13 -72.11
C GLY A 34 -28.89 15.33 -70.64
N LEU A 35 -29.93 16.13 -70.36
CA LEU A 35 -30.43 16.35 -69.00
C LEU A 35 -30.97 15.06 -68.38
N SER A 36 -31.75 14.27 -69.12
CA SER A 36 -32.29 12.98 -68.66
C SER A 36 -31.17 11.99 -68.33
N SER A 37 -30.10 11.92 -69.14
CA SER A 37 -28.92 11.10 -68.85
C SER A 37 -28.17 11.57 -67.60
N ILE A 38 -28.08 12.88 -67.37
CA ILE A 38 -27.45 13.46 -66.17
C ILE A 38 -28.30 13.18 -64.93
N GLU A 39 -29.62 13.37 -65.00
CA GLU A 39 -30.54 13.11 -63.90
C GLU A 39 -30.66 11.62 -63.58
N LEU A 40 -30.67 10.73 -64.58
CA LEU A 40 -30.57 9.28 -64.37
C LEU A 40 -29.25 8.88 -63.72
N ARG A 41 -28.12 9.49 -64.12
CA ARG A 41 -26.82 9.26 -63.47
C ARG A 41 -26.79 9.77 -62.04
N ARG A 42 -27.35 10.96 -61.77
CA ARG A 42 -27.50 11.50 -60.41
C ARG A 42 -28.39 10.61 -59.54
N ALA A 43 -29.51 10.14 -60.07
CA ALA A 43 -30.41 9.23 -59.36
C ALA A 43 -29.74 7.88 -59.07
N ALA A 44 -29.00 7.32 -60.03
CA ALA A 44 -28.22 6.09 -59.84
C ALA A 44 -27.13 6.28 -58.78
N GLN A 45 -26.34 7.35 -58.87
CA GLN A 45 -25.30 7.67 -57.90
C GLN A 45 -25.88 7.92 -56.49
N SER A 46 -27.02 8.62 -56.41
CA SER A 46 -27.75 8.83 -55.15
C SER A 46 -28.24 7.51 -54.54
N ASN A 47 -28.72 6.59 -55.36
CA ASN A 47 -29.11 5.25 -54.93
C ASN A 47 -27.90 4.45 -54.42
N ASP A 48 -26.77 4.49 -55.12
CA ASP A 48 -25.55 3.79 -54.70
C ASP A 48 -24.97 4.35 -53.39
N ILE A 49 -24.97 5.67 -53.22
CA ILE A 49 -24.59 6.32 -51.95
C ILE A 49 -25.56 5.93 -50.83
N SER A 50 -26.87 5.91 -51.11
CA SER A 50 -27.87 5.50 -50.12
C SER A 50 -27.69 4.05 -49.69
N ARG A 51 -27.31 3.15 -50.62
CA ARG A 51 -26.94 1.77 -50.33
C ARG A 51 -25.67 1.67 -49.50
N ALA A 52 -24.61 2.40 -49.87
CA ALA A 52 -23.38 2.44 -49.07
C ALA A 52 -23.64 2.92 -47.64
N ARG A 53 -24.47 3.96 -47.47
CA ARG A 53 -24.91 4.45 -46.15
C ARG A 53 -25.74 3.40 -45.38
N ALA A 54 -26.61 2.66 -46.05
CA ALA A 54 -27.36 1.57 -45.42
C ALA A 54 -26.43 0.45 -44.93
N ASN A 55 -25.43 0.08 -45.74
CA ASN A 55 -24.42 -0.91 -45.38
C ASN A 55 -23.54 -0.45 -44.20
N ALA A 56 -23.16 0.84 -44.16
CA ALA A 56 -22.43 1.41 -43.02
C ALA A 56 -23.27 1.43 -41.73
N LYS A 57 -24.58 1.71 -41.82
CA LYS A 57 -25.49 1.59 -40.68
C LYS A 57 -25.64 0.15 -40.20
N LEU A 58 -25.73 -0.81 -41.13
CA LEU A 58 -25.75 -2.23 -40.77
C LEU A 58 -24.47 -2.62 -40.01
N ALA A 59 -23.30 -2.18 -40.49
CA ALA A 59 -22.03 -2.39 -39.80
C ALA A 59 -22.04 -1.81 -38.39
N LEU A 60 -22.55 -0.59 -38.20
CA LEU A 60 -22.70 0.03 -36.89
C LEU A 60 -23.62 -0.79 -35.96
N LEU A 61 -24.76 -1.29 -36.45
CA LEU A 61 -25.67 -2.12 -35.66
C LEU A 61 -25.02 -3.46 -35.29
N MET A 62 -24.26 -4.06 -36.21
CA MET A 62 -23.49 -5.28 -35.93
C MET A 62 -22.40 -5.04 -34.89
N ALA A 63 -21.68 -3.92 -35.01
CA ALA A 63 -20.68 -3.51 -34.03
C ALA A 63 -21.28 -3.29 -32.64
N LEU A 64 -22.44 -2.62 -32.55
CA LEU A 64 -23.15 -2.41 -31.29
C LEU A 64 -23.60 -3.73 -30.66
N GLY A 65 -24.14 -4.66 -31.46
CA GLY A 65 -24.50 -6.00 -31.00
C GLY A 65 -23.29 -6.81 -30.53
N HIS A 66 -22.17 -6.71 -31.25
CA HIS A 66 -20.90 -7.36 -30.88
C HIS A 66 -20.35 -6.80 -29.57
N LEU A 67 -20.33 -5.47 -29.42
CA LEU A 67 -19.93 -4.79 -28.19
C LEU A 67 -20.82 -5.18 -27.01
N GLN A 68 -22.14 -5.17 -27.19
CA GLN A 68 -23.11 -5.56 -26.17
C GLN A 68 -22.90 -7.00 -25.68
N LYS A 69 -22.66 -7.94 -26.60
CA LYS A 69 -22.41 -9.35 -26.27
C LYS A 69 -21.09 -9.54 -25.51
N GLN A 70 -20.03 -8.84 -25.91
CA GLN A 70 -18.68 -9.09 -25.38
C GLN A 70 -18.37 -8.26 -24.14
N LEU A 71 -18.78 -7.00 -24.08
CA LEU A 71 -18.48 -6.07 -22.98
C LEU A 71 -19.72 -5.64 -22.18
N GLY A 72 -20.94 -6.01 -22.57
CA GLY A 72 -22.10 -5.77 -21.71
C GLY A 72 -22.01 -6.43 -20.32
N PRO A 73 -21.56 -7.70 -20.18
CA PRO A 73 -21.34 -8.35 -18.88
C PRO A 73 -20.25 -7.67 -18.03
N ASP A 74 -20.44 -7.63 -16.70
CA ASP A 74 -19.49 -7.00 -15.76
C ASP A 74 -18.14 -7.74 -15.66
N GLN A 75 -18.16 -9.07 -15.76
CA GLN A 75 -17.00 -9.95 -15.60
C GLN A 75 -16.11 -10.00 -16.86
N ARG A 76 -15.75 -8.82 -17.35
CA ARG A 76 -14.99 -8.63 -18.60
C ARG A 76 -13.95 -7.52 -18.43
N VAL A 77 -12.81 -7.70 -19.09
CA VAL A 77 -11.77 -6.67 -19.22
C VAL A 77 -11.46 -6.42 -20.68
N SER A 78 -11.09 -5.18 -21.00
CA SER A 78 -10.66 -4.77 -22.34
C SER A 78 -9.20 -4.34 -22.34
N ALA A 79 -8.50 -4.60 -23.43
CA ALA A 79 -7.12 -4.16 -23.63
C ALA A 79 -6.76 -4.06 -25.12
N PRO A 80 -5.79 -3.22 -25.51
CA PRO A 80 -5.37 -3.11 -26.90
C PRO A 80 -4.48 -4.28 -27.32
N ALA A 81 -4.49 -4.61 -28.61
CA ALA A 81 -3.64 -5.66 -29.18
C ALA A 81 -2.13 -5.38 -29.01
N SER A 82 -1.75 -4.11 -28.90
CA SER A 82 -0.38 -3.65 -28.60
C SER A 82 0.15 -4.01 -27.21
N LEU A 83 -0.64 -4.76 -26.40
CA LEU A 83 -0.09 -5.52 -25.28
C LEU A 83 1.04 -6.44 -25.73
N ASP A 84 0.95 -6.99 -26.94
CA ASP A 84 2.03 -7.72 -27.58
C ASP A 84 2.73 -6.82 -28.60
N ALA A 85 4.06 -6.71 -28.48
CA ALA A 85 4.83 -5.74 -29.27
C ALA A 85 4.93 -6.08 -30.78
N ALA A 86 4.57 -7.30 -31.18
CA ALA A 86 4.77 -7.83 -32.54
C ALA A 86 3.44 -8.17 -33.23
N VAL A 87 2.52 -7.21 -33.29
CA VAL A 87 1.22 -7.36 -33.96
C VAL A 87 1.09 -6.41 -35.15
N ALA A 88 0.41 -6.85 -36.20
CA ALA A 88 0.16 -6.04 -37.39
C ALA A 88 -0.94 -4.98 -37.15
N GLN A 89 -1.84 -5.25 -36.20
CA GLN A 89 -2.98 -4.38 -35.88
C GLN A 89 -2.97 -3.97 -34.38
N PRO A 90 -2.10 -3.03 -33.96
CA PRO A 90 -1.87 -2.73 -32.54
C PRO A 90 -3.04 -2.05 -31.81
N HIS A 91 -3.96 -1.41 -32.54
CA HIS A 91 -5.09 -0.65 -31.98
C HIS A 91 -6.41 -1.43 -31.98
N TRP A 92 -6.40 -2.74 -32.25
CA TRP A 92 -7.58 -3.58 -32.07
C TRP A 92 -7.88 -3.78 -30.59
N THR A 93 -9.17 -3.69 -30.22
CA THR A 93 -9.62 -3.92 -28.84
C THR A 93 -9.92 -5.40 -28.63
N GLY A 94 -9.22 -6.02 -27.69
CA GLY A 94 -9.47 -7.39 -27.23
C GLY A 94 -10.35 -7.42 -25.98
N VAL A 95 -11.07 -8.52 -25.79
CA VAL A 95 -11.92 -8.76 -24.62
C VAL A 95 -11.54 -10.07 -23.95
N TRP A 96 -11.36 -10.05 -22.62
CA TRP A 96 -11.06 -11.22 -21.81
C TRP A 96 -12.08 -11.40 -20.69
N SER A 97 -12.28 -12.65 -20.29
CA SER A 97 -13.09 -13.03 -19.12
C SER A 97 -12.27 -12.87 -17.84
N THR A 98 -12.91 -12.39 -16.76
CA THR A 98 -12.34 -12.46 -15.40
C THR A 98 -12.61 -13.80 -14.70
N ARG A 99 -13.21 -14.75 -15.43
CA ARG A 99 -13.48 -16.14 -15.02
C ARG A 99 -12.84 -17.12 -16.00
N LYS A 100 -12.46 -18.30 -15.50
CA LYS A 100 -12.02 -19.44 -16.31
C LYS A 100 -13.19 -19.99 -17.16
N GLU A 101 -12.90 -20.88 -18.11
CA GLU A 101 -13.91 -21.49 -18.99
C GLU A 101 -14.98 -22.26 -18.20
N ASP A 102 -14.62 -22.88 -17.07
CA ASP A 102 -15.53 -23.55 -16.13
C ASP A 102 -16.28 -22.58 -15.20
N SER A 103 -16.18 -21.27 -15.45
CA SER A 103 -16.72 -20.17 -14.62
C SER A 103 -16.09 -20.03 -13.23
N SER A 104 -15.04 -20.78 -12.91
CA SER A 104 -14.31 -20.64 -11.65
C SER A 104 -13.38 -19.41 -11.65
N ARG A 105 -12.88 -19.06 -10.46
CA ARG A 105 -12.02 -17.90 -10.23
C ARG A 105 -10.57 -18.18 -10.60
N TYR A 106 -9.82 -17.13 -10.96
CA TYR A 106 -8.37 -17.22 -11.14
C TYR A 106 -7.60 -17.33 -9.83
N TRP A 107 -8.11 -16.71 -8.77
CA TRP A 107 -7.55 -16.80 -7.44
C TRP A 107 -8.31 -17.83 -6.61
N THR A 108 -7.58 -18.77 -6.04
CA THR A 108 -8.10 -19.80 -5.13
C THR A 108 -7.41 -19.70 -3.79
N ARG A 109 -8.14 -19.95 -2.71
CA ARG A 109 -7.61 -19.91 -1.34
C ARG A 109 -7.52 -21.31 -0.77
N ASP A 110 -6.38 -21.62 -0.17
CA ASP A 110 -6.17 -22.75 0.72
C ASP A 110 -5.25 -22.33 1.87
N ASP A 111 -5.84 -21.94 3.00
CA ASP A 111 -5.10 -21.41 4.15
C ASP A 111 -4.14 -22.42 4.79
N SER A 112 -4.33 -23.72 4.55
CA SER A 112 -3.43 -24.78 5.05
C SER A 112 -2.26 -25.05 4.09
N ASN A 113 -2.39 -24.65 2.84
CA ASN A 113 -1.38 -24.80 1.80
C ASN A 113 -1.01 -23.43 1.17
N GLY A 114 -0.82 -22.43 2.03
CA GLY A 114 -0.20 -21.15 1.64
C GLY A 114 -1.13 -19.99 1.28
N GLY A 115 -2.42 -20.06 1.64
CA GLY A 115 -3.34 -18.94 1.46
C GLY A 115 -3.81 -18.78 0.02
N LEU A 116 -3.78 -17.56 -0.51
CA LEU A 116 -4.18 -17.27 -1.89
C LEU A 116 -3.11 -17.68 -2.89
N ARG A 117 -3.55 -18.26 -4.01
CA ARG A 117 -2.71 -18.61 -5.16
C ARG A 117 -3.30 -18.07 -6.45
N ASP A 118 -2.43 -17.84 -7.42
CA ASP A 118 -2.81 -17.40 -8.77
C ASP A 118 -2.69 -18.57 -9.75
N ALA A 119 -3.78 -18.92 -10.42
CA ALA A 119 -3.80 -20.04 -11.37
C ALA A 119 -3.06 -19.77 -12.69
N ARG A 120 -2.52 -18.56 -12.89
CA ARG A 120 -1.91 -18.12 -14.16
C ARG A 120 -0.41 -18.44 -14.29
N ASP A 121 0.20 -19.06 -13.28
CA ASP A 121 1.66 -19.20 -13.18
C ASP A 121 2.33 -19.94 -14.37
N ASN A 122 1.79 -21.07 -14.85
CA ASN A 122 2.52 -21.94 -15.79
C ASN A 122 1.81 -22.27 -17.12
N SER A 123 0.60 -21.73 -17.36
CA SER A 123 -0.22 -22.07 -18.54
C SER A 123 -1.06 -20.91 -19.08
N TRP A 124 -0.77 -19.68 -18.65
CA TRP A 124 -1.54 -18.51 -19.07
C TRP A 124 -1.12 -18.01 -20.45
N ASP A 125 -1.80 -18.50 -21.48
CA ASP A 125 -1.71 -17.94 -22.83
C ASP A 125 -2.82 -16.88 -23.04
N ARG A 126 -2.44 -15.60 -22.92
CA ARG A 126 -3.35 -14.47 -23.14
C ARG A 126 -3.96 -14.47 -24.54
N GLN A 127 -3.28 -15.02 -25.54
CA GLN A 127 -3.75 -15.08 -26.93
C GLN A 127 -4.72 -16.23 -27.15
N ALA A 128 -4.59 -17.34 -26.42
CA ALA A 128 -5.61 -18.38 -26.40
C ALA A 128 -6.88 -17.90 -25.70
N LEU A 129 -6.74 -17.16 -24.60
CA LEU A 129 -7.83 -16.79 -23.70
C LEU A 129 -8.64 -15.54 -24.10
N VAL A 130 -8.25 -14.82 -25.15
CA VAL A 130 -9.04 -13.71 -25.67
C VAL A 130 -10.36 -14.22 -26.23
N GLN A 131 -11.48 -13.69 -25.73
CA GLN A 131 -12.83 -14.09 -26.14
C GLN A 131 -13.15 -13.58 -27.54
N SER A 132 -12.80 -12.33 -27.85
CA SER A 132 -13.05 -11.73 -29.15
C SER A 132 -12.17 -10.49 -29.35
N TRP A 133 -11.86 -10.20 -30.62
CA TRP A 133 -11.32 -8.90 -31.06
C TRP A 133 -12.45 -8.12 -31.72
N LEU A 134 -12.67 -6.88 -31.28
CA LEU A 134 -13.84 -6.07 -31.66
C LEU A 134 -13.69 -5.42 -33.04
N VAL A 135 -13.72 -6.27 -34.07
CA VAL A 135 -13.64 -5.91 -35.49
C VAL A 135 -14.59 -6.76 -36.33
N SER A 136 -14.94 -6.27 -37.51
CA SER A 136 -15.81 -6.99 -38.45
C SER A 136 -15.25 -8.37 -38.82
N GLY A 137 -16.15 -9.35 -38.92
CA GLY A 137 -15.82 -10.75 -39.20
C GLY A 137 -15.52 -11.61 -37.97
N ASN A 138 -15.52 -11.01 -36.76
CA ASN A 138 -15.33 -11.70 -35.48
C ASN A 138 -16.61 -11.75 -34.60
N ASP A 139 -17.76 -11.40 -35.16
CA ASP A 139 -19.04 -11.28 -34.45
C ASP A 139 -19.63 -12.63 -34.01
N THR A 140 -19.44 -13.68 -34.82
CA THR A 140 -19.91 -15.04 -34.54
C THR A 140 -18.78 -15.97 -34.10
N GLU A 141 -17.66 -15.96 -34.82
CA GLU A 141 -16.48 -16.78 -34.59
C GLU A 141 -15.21 -15.94 -34.65
N ARG A 142 -14.16 -16.32 -33.90
CA ARG A 142 -12.87 -15.64 -33.91
C ARG A 142 -12.07 -15.99 -35.17
N LYS A 143 -12.45 -15.43 -36.31
CA LYS A 143 -11.84 -15.68 -37.63
C LYS A 143 -10.53 -14.91 -37.84
N HIS A 144 -10.46 -13.68 -37.36
CA HIS A 144 -9.33 -12.76 -37.57
C HIS A 144 -8.60 -12.46 -36.25
N LYS A 145 -7.27 -12.35 -36.33
CA LYS A 145 -6.37 -12.05 -35.21
C LYS A 145 -5.51 -10.82 -35.51
N PRO A 146 -5.04 -10.07 -34.50
CA PRO A 146 -4.20 -8.87 -34.72
C PRO A 146 -2.85 -9.13 -35.40
N THR A 147 -2.41 -10.39 -35.43
CA THR A 147 -1.19 -10.83 -36.12
C THR A 147 -1.41 -11.04 -37.62
N ASP A 148 -2.66 -11.06 -38.07
CA ASP A 148 -2.98 -11.31 -39.48
C ASP A 148 -2.52 -10.14 -40.35
N SER A 149 -1.86 -10.46 -41.46
CA SER A 149 -1.66 -9.50 -42.55
C SER A 149 -2.97 -9.37 -43.32
N LEU A 150 -3.53 -8.17 -43.37
CA LEU A 150 -4.80 -7.89 -44.04
C LEU A 150 -4.55 -7.23 -45.41
N PRO A 151 -4.78 -7.95 -46.52
CA PRO A 151 -4.62 -7.38 -47.86
C PRO A 151 -5.66 -6.29 -48.16
N ASP A 152 -5.34 -5.37 -49.07
CA ASP A 152 -6.20 -4.24 -49.46
C ASP A 152 -7.52 -4.67 -50.14
N ASP A 153 -7.56 -5.84 -50.78
CA ASP A 153 -8.77 -6.35 -51.45
C ASP A 153 -9.78 -6.97 -50.46
N GLN A 154 -9.34 -7.26 -49.24
CA GLN A 154 -10.10 -7.93 -48.18
C GLN A 154 -10.27 -7.09 -46.91
N SER A 155 -9.65 -5.92 -46.83
CA SER A 155 -9.74 -5.03 -45.68
C SER A 155 -9.84 -3.56 -46.09
N ILE A 156 -10.30 -2.72 -45.16
CA ILE A 156 -10.40 -1.28 -45.37
C ILE A 156 -9.84 -0.54 -44.16
N ALA A 157 -9.18 0.60 -44.41
CA ALA A 157 -8.76 1.50 -43.36
C ALA A 157 -9.97 2.27 -42.81
N LEU A 158 -10.11 2.29 -41.49
CA LEU A 158 -11.10 3.06 -40.74
C LEU A 158 -10.46 4.23 -39.98
N VAL A 159 -9.15 4.15 -39.79
CA VAL A 159 -8.26 5.19 -39.28
C VAL A 159 -7.00 5.10 -40.12
N ASP A 160 -6.56 6.20 -40.70
CA ASP A 160 -5.34 6.34 -41.50
C ASP A 160 -4.79 7.77 -41.30
N ARG A 161 -4.03 8.27 -42.28
CA ARG A 161 -3.37 9.59 -42.26
C ARG A 161 -4.32 10.78 -42.22
N GLY A 162 -5.58 10.64 -42.63
CA GLY A 162 -6.58 11.70 -42.51
C GLY A 162 -7.01 11.94 -41.07
N THR A 163 -7.05 10.88 -40.26
CA THR A 163 -7.38 10.95 -38.83
C THR A 163 -6.17 11.28 -37.95
N THR A 164 -5.04 10.66 -38.25
CA THR A 164 -3.81 10.77 -37.46
C THR A 164 -3.01 11.97 -37.95
N GLU A 165 -1.99 11.76 -38.78
CA GLU A 165 -1.28 12.85 -39.42
C GLU A 165 -0.63 12.39 -40.73
N PRO A 166 -0.29 13.32 -41.65
CA PRO A 166 0.22 12.98 -42.97
C PRO A 166 1.47 12.07 -42.94
N ASP A 167 2.33 12.24 -41.92
CA ASP A 167 3.59 11.53 -41.75
C ASP A 167 3.52 10.37 -40.74
N ALA A 168 2.31 9.99 -40.29
CA ALA A 168 2.12 8.92 -39.33
C ALA A 168 2.66 7.57 -39.86
N PRO A 169 3.32 6.76 -39.02
CA PRO A 169 3.76 5.43 -39.43
C PRO A 169 2.55 4.53 -39.67
N ALA A 170 2.71 3.54 -40.56
CA ALA A 170 1.62 2.63 -40.94
C ALA A 170 1.03 1.83 -39.75
N SER A 171 1.75 1.75 -38.62
CA SER A 171 1.27 1.13 -37.38
C SER A 171 0.13 1.91 -36.70
N GLU A 172 0.00 3.21 -36.95
CA GLU A 172 -1.09 4.05 -36.40
C GLU A 172 -2.40 3.88 -37.18
N ALA A 173 -2.35 3.29 -38.38
CA ALA A 173 -3.55 2.99 -39.15
C ALA A 173 -4.32 1.83 -38.53
N VAL A 174 -5.65 1.88 -38.60
CA VAL A 174 -6.54 0.81 -38.16
C VAL A 174 -7.30 0.25 -39.34
N ARG A 175 -7.00 -1.02 -39.67
CA ARG A 175 -7.68 -1.75 -40.73
C ARG A 175 -8.64 -2.77 -40.17
N ALA A 176 -9.77 -2.94 -40.85
CA ALA A 176 -10.79 -3.93 -40.49
C ALA A 176 -11.12 -4.84 -41.68
N PRO A 177 -11.36 -6.15 -41.46
CA PRO A 177 -11.77 -7.07 -42.52
C PRO A 177 -13.11 -6.70 -43.14
N MET A 178 -13.23 -6.78 -44.45
CA MET A 178 -14.49 -6.54 -45.16
C MET A 178 -15.36 -7.80 -45.18
N VAL A 179 -16.61 -7.68 -44.76
CA VAL A 179 -17.61 -8.74 -44.77
C VAL A 179 -18.61 -8.49 -45.91
N LYS A 180 -18.91 -9.53 -46.70
CA LYS A 180 -19.82 -9.44 -47.83
C LYS A 180 -21.28 -9.49 -47.37
N ILE A 181 -22.12 -8.66 -47.99
CA ILE A 181 -23.58 -8.64 -47.82
C ILE A 181 -24.18 -9.20 -49.11
N SER A 182 -24.90 -10.31 -49.02
CA SER A 182 -25.60 -10.91 -50.16
C SER A 182 -27.11 -10.93 -49.89
N HIS A 183 -27.86 -10.03 -50.54
CA HIS A 183 -29.34 -10.05 -50.51
C HIS A 183 -29.94 -10.65 -51.79
N THR A 184 -29.36 -10.39 -52.96
CA THR A 184 -29.72 -10.97 -54.29
C THR A 184 -28.57 -10.76 -55.30
N PRO A 185 -28.51 -11.45 -56.46
CA PRO A 185 -27.42 -11.31 -57.45
C PRO A 185 -27.19 -9.88 -57.97
N SER A 186 -28.22 -9.03 -57.93
CA SER A 186 -28.22 -7.64 -58.43
C SER A 186 -28.02 -6.58 -57.34
N GLN A 187 -27.88 -6.98 -56.07
CA GLN A 187 -27.65 -6.08 -54.92
C GLN A 187 -26.58 -6.67 -54.02
N GLN A 188 -25.31 -6.36 -54.34
CA GLN A 188 -24.14 -6.78 -53.58
C GLN A 188 -23.50 -5.58 -52.86
N GLY A 189 -22.93 -5.81 -51.69
CA GLY A 189 -22.20 -4.81 -50.94
C GLY A 189 -21.21 -5.43 -49.96
N ARG A 190 -20.35 -4.61 -49.37
CA ARG A 190 -19.48 -5.03 -48.27
C ARG A 190 -19.56 -4.02 -47.13
N PHE A 191 -19.21 -4.47 -45.94
CA PHE A 191 -19.14 -3.63 -44.77
C PHE A 191 -17.94 -3.98 -43.89
N ALA A 192 -17.50 -3.04 -43.09
CA ALA A 192 -16.46 -3.26 -42.08
C ALA A 192 -16.70 -2.36 -40.87
N TYR A 193 -16.20 -2.75 -39.70
CA TYR A 193 -16.23 -1.91 -38.51
C TYR A 193 -15.06 -2.20 -37.58
N TRP A 194 -14.72 -1.21 -36.76
CA TRP A 194 -13.76 -1.30 -35.66
C TRP A 194 -14.33 -0.59 -34.44
N ILE A 195 -14.07 -1.17 -33.27
CA ILE A 195 -14.45 -0.59 -31.98
C ILE A 195 -13.18 -0.23 -31.21
N GLY A 196 -12.95 1.06 -31.04
CA GLY A 196 -11.88 1.63 -30.24
C GLY A 196 -12.27 1.75 -28.77
N ASP A 197 -11.35 1.35 -27.89
CA ASP A 197 -11.44 1.57 -26.46
C ASP A 197 -11.03 3.03 -26.13
N GLU A 198 -11.93 3.82 -25.55
CA GLU A 198 -11.63 5.20 -25.14
C GLU A 198 -11.08 5.29 -23.71
N GLY A 199 -11.28 4.26 -22.88
CA GLY A 199 -10.77 4.19 -21.51
C GLY A 199 -9.25 4.03 -21.46
N ILE A 200 -8.60 3.53 -22.52
CA ILE A 200 -7.13 3.48 -22.61
C ILE A 200 -6.49 4.83 -22.96
N LYS A 201 -7.29 5.86 -23.26
CA LYS A 201 -6.84 7.20 -23.66
C LYS A 201 -7.03 8.18 -22.51
N ALA A 202 -6.30 9.30 -22.52
CA ALA A 202 -6.46 10.35 -21.54
C ALA A 202 -7.62 11.29 -21.90
N ASN A 203 -8.63 11.39 -21.03
CA ASN A 203 -9.70 12.37 -21.23
C ASN A 203 -9.22 13.79 -20.92
N ILE A 204 -9.07 14.62 -21.95
CA ILE A 204 -8.60 16.01 -21.86
C ILE A 204 -9.73 17.04 -21.82
N ALA A 205 -10.97 16.62 -22.07
CA ALA A 205 -12.15 17.48 -22.05
C ALA A 205 -12.79 17.62 -20.66
N THR A 206 -12.38 16.80 -19.68
CA THR A 206 -12.84 16.94 -18.29
C THR A 206 -12.38 18.29 -17.71
N PRO A 207 -13.30 19.22 -17.37
CA PRO A 207 -12.93 20.45 -16.69
C PRO A 207 -12.53 20.15 -15.25
N HIS A 208 -11.60 20.93 -14.71
CA HIS A 208 -11.21 20.78 -13.32
C HIS A 208 -12.30 21.32 -12.37
N ALA A 209 -12.91 20.43 -11.58
CA ALA A 209 -14.06 20.74 -10.72
C ALA A 209 -13.85 21.94 -9.76
N TYR A 210 -12.63 22.11 -9.24
CA TYR A 210 -12.27 23.19 -8.31
C TYR A 210 -11.32 24.23 -8.93
N ALA A 211 -11.44 24.48 -10.24
CA ALA A 211 -10.49 25.36 -10.95
C ALA A 211 -10.50 26.77 -10.34
N GLY A 212 -9.31 27.33 -10.09
CA GLY A 212 -9.17 28.66 -9.47
C GLY A 212 -9.50 28.72 -7.98
N THR A 213 -9.85 27.60 -7.34
CA THR A 213 -10.10 27.56 -5.89
C THR A 213 -8.80 27.26 -5.15
N ALA A 214 -8.33 28.21 -4.34
CA ALA A 214 -7.17 28.01 -3.49
C ALA A 214 -7.56 27.24 -2.21
N PRO A 215 -6.70 26.34 -1.70
CA PRO A 215 -6.89 25.74 -0.37
C PRO A 215 -6.99 26.84 0.69
N ASN A 216 -8.05 26.81 1.49
CA ASN A 216 -8.30 27.83 2.52
C ASN A 216 -8.51 27.19 3.89
N PRO A 217 -7.58 27.36 4.85
CA PRO A 217 -7.77 26.82 6.20
C PRO A 217 -9.03 27.34 6.91
N ALA A 218 -9.49 28.55 6.56
CA ALA A 218 -10.70 29.14 7.15
C ALA A 218 -12.00 28.63 6.52
N ASP A 219 -11.93 28.04 5.32
CA ASP A 219 -13.05 27.40 4.64
C ASP A 219 -12.60 26.09 3.97
N PRO A 220 -12.35 25.04 4.77
CA PRO A 220 -11.85 23.77 4.24
C PRO A 220 -12.79 23.09 3.25
N GLY A 221 -14.09 23.37 3.37
CA GLY A 221 -15.15 22.82 2.52
C GLY A 221 -15.21 23.42 1.11
N ASN A 222 -14.42 24.46 0.81
CA ASN A 222 -14.39 25.07 -0.53
C ASN A 222 -13.85 24.13 -1.63
N GLY A 223 -13.23 23.00 -1.23
CA GLY A 223 -12.72 21.97 -2.12
C GLY A 223 -11.30 22.20 -2.65
N GLY A 224 -10.65 23.30 -2.27
CA GLY A 224 -9.26 23.58 -2.60
C GLY A 224 -8.32 22.49 -2.09
N TYR A 225 -8.52 21.98 -0.87
CA TYR A 225 -7.73 20.88 -0.30
C TYR A 225 -7.95 19.54 -1.02
N PHE A 226 -9.16 19.23 -1.46
CA PHE A 226 -9.46 17.99 -2.19
C PHE A 226 -8.70 17.93 -3.52
N SER A 227 -8.58 19.08 -4.20
CA SER A 227 -7.81 19.21 -5.45
C SER A 227 -6.30 18.99 -5.30
N LEU A 228 -5.78 19.01 -4.06
CA LEU A 228 -4.37 18.73 -3.78
C LEU A 228 -4.08 17.24 -3.73
N VAL A 229 -5.05 16.44 -3.28
CA VAL A 229 -4.84 15.02 -2.96
C VAL A 229 -5.31 14.10 -4.09
N GLN A 230 -6.26 14.57 -4.91
CA GLN A 230 -6.88 13.77 -5.95
C GLN A 230 -6.84 14.46 -7.33
N SER A 231 -6.61 13.68 -8.39
CA SER A 231 -6.81 14.14 -9.78
C SER A 231 -8.26 14.55 -10.04
N GLN A 232 -8.46 15.82 -10.35
CA GLN A 232 -9.76 16.37 -10.78
C GLN A 232 -9.88 16.50 -12.30
N ALA A 233 -8.76 16.47 -13.01
CA ALA A 233 -8.68 16.46 -14.47
C ALA A 233 -7.35 15.80 -14.90
N SER A 234 -7.24 15.37 -16.16
CA SER A 234 -5.95 14.98 -16.72
C SER A 234 -5.15 16.22 -17.13
N SER A 235 -3.83 16.07 -17.23
CA SER A 235 -2.94 17.15 -17.68
C SER A 235 -1.81 16.56 -18.52
N LEU A 236 -1.85 16.81 -19.83
CA LEU A 236 -0.82 16.33 -20.75
C LEU A 236 0.30 17.37 -20.89
N PRO A 237 1.56 17.07 -20.52
CA PRO A 237 2.68 17.97 -20.76
C PRO A 237 2.79 18.37 -22.23
N GLY A 238 2.89 19.67 -22.51
CA GLY A 238 2.98 20.21 -23.88
C GLY A 238 1.63 20.60 -24.52
N LEU A 239 0.49 20.20 -23.95
CA LEU A 239 -0.84 20.62 -24.41
C LEU A 239 -1.53 21.49 -23.35
N LYS A 240 -1.67 22.79 -23.62
CA LYS A 240 -2.39 23.73 -22.74
C LYS A 240 -3.76 24.07 -23.33
N LEU A 241 -4.81 23.69 -22.59
CA LEU A 241 -6.20 24.02 -22.89
C LEU A 241 -6.74 24.97 -21.83
N GLU A 242 -7.46 26.01 -22.25
CA GLU A 242 -8.18 26.87 -21.32
C GLU A 242 -9.28 26.07 -20.59
N GLU A 243 -9.35 26.17 -19.25
CA GLU A 243 -10.32 25.40 -18.45
C GLU A 243 -11.78 25.65 -18.86
N GLN A 244 -12.12 26.89 -19.24
CA GLN A 244 -13.46 27.25 -19.73
C GLN A 244 -13.80 26.64 -21.10
N ALA A 245 -12.77 26.27 -21.87
CA ALA A 245 -12.92 25.67 -23.19
C ALA A 245 -13.07 24.15 -23.10
N LYS A 246 -12.44 23.48 -22.13
CA LYS A 246 -12.45 22.01 -21.97
C LYS A 246 -13.85 21.40 -22.05
N GLY A 247 -14.80 21.95 -21.27
CA GLY A 247 -16.19 21.46 -21.26
C GLY A 247 -16.99 21.71 -22.55
N LYS A 248 -16.44 22.46 -23.52
CA LYS A 248 -17.05 22.74 -24.83
C LYS A 248 -16.45 21.92 -25.96
N ILE A 249 -15.37 21.16 -25.71
CA ILE A 249 -14.72 20.32 -26.71
C ILE A 249 -15.53 19.04 -26.85
N ALA A 250 -16.31 18.94 -27.92
CA ALA A 250 -17.14 17.77 -28.21
C ALA A 250 -16.40 16.71 -29.06
N THR A 251 -15.46 17.14 -29.90
CA THR A 251 -14.67 16.26 -30.78
C THR A 251 -13.19 16.64 -30.72
N GLN A 252 -12.30 15.72 -31.07
CA GLN A 252 -10.86 15.97 -30.99
C GLN A 252 -10.42 17.08 -31.96
N GLU A 253 -11.05 17.21 -33.13
CA GLU A 253 -10.72 18.23 -34.13
C GLU A 253 -10.85 19.66 -33.56
N GLN A 254 -11.74 19.84 -32.57
CA GLN A 254 -11.96 21.10 -31.87
C GLN A 254 -10.82 21.47 -30.89
N ILE A 255 -9.89 20.57 -30.58
CA ILE A 255 -8.70 20.86 -29.76
C ILE A 255 -7.88 21.98 -30.41
N SER A 256 -7.75 21.97 -31.73
CA SER A 256 -7.05 23.02 -32.49
C SER A 256 -7.66 24.41 -32.32
N LEU A 257 -8.97 24.48 -32.08
CA LEU A 257 -9.73 25.72 -31.88
C LEU A 257 -9.70 26.19 -30.42
N ALA A 258 -9.49 25.26 -29.47
CA ALA A 258 -9.59 25.51 -28.03
C ALA A 258 -8.22 25.69 -27.33
N GLY A 259 -7.10 25.35 -27.99
CA GLY A 259 -5.77 25.36 -27.40
C GLY A 259 -4.93 26.59 -27.76
N THR A 260 -4.06 27.01 -26.83
CA THR A 260 -2.90 27.87 -27.13
C THR A 260 -1.74 26.99 -27.59
N THR A 261 -1.40 27.12 -28.87
CA THR A 261 -0.38 26.38 -29.66
C THR A 261 0.80 25.76 -28.90
N GLY A 262 0.93 24.43 -29.03
CA GLY A 262 2.20 23.69 -29.07
C GLY A 262 2.37 23.07 -30.48
N SER A 263 3.58 22.67 -30.88
CA SER A 263 3.99 22.35 -32.26
C SER A 263 3.33 21.13 -32.92
N ASN A 264 2.41 20.42 -32.27
CA ASN A 264 1.96 19.10 -32.73
C ASN A 264 0.52 19.15 -33.27
N SER A 265 0.31 18.49 -34.41
CA SER A 265 -1.01 18.27 -35.04
C SER A 265 -1.96 17.54 -34.10
N VAL A 266 -3.24 17.94 -34.07
CA VAL A 266 -4.29 17.30 -33.27
C VAL A 266 -4.33 15.79 -33.45
N GLY A 267 -4.15 15.28 -34.67
CA GLY A 267 -4.27 13.86 -34.93
C GLY A 267 -3.05 13.01 -34.52
N SER A 268 -1.91 13.62 -34.16
CA SER A 268 -0.83 12.91 -33.42
C SER A 268 -1.31 12.36 -32.06
N TYR A 269 -2.43 12.87 -31.54
CA TYR A 269 -3.00 12.47 -30.25
C TYR A 269 -4.23 11.56 -30.34
N PHE A 270 -4.65 11.13 -31.54
CA PHE A 270 -5.89 10.36 -31.73
C PHE A 270 -5.95 9.07 -30.89
N HIS A 271 -4.85 8.33 -30.83
CA HIS A 271 -4.71 7.09 -30.07
C HIS A 271 -4.32 7.30 -28.60
N HIS A 272 -4.18 8.54 -28.14
CA HIS A 272 -3.60 8.88 -26.85
C HIS A 272 -4.52 9.71 -25.97
N THR A 273 -5.38 10.52 -26.58
CA THR A 273 -6.31 11.40 -25.90
C THR A 273 -7.75 11.08 -26.29
N THR A 274 -8.70 11.51 -25.47
CA THR A 274 -10.12 11.45 -25.79
C THR A 274 -10.85 12.65 -25.22
N THR A 275 -12.03 12.92 -25.74
CA THR A 275 -12.95 13.94 -25.23
C THR A 275 -14.10 13.30 -24.45
N HIS A 276 -14.25 11.97 -24.52
CA HIS A 276 -15.31 11.22 -23.85
C HIS A 276 -14.74 9.97 -23.19
N SER A 277 -14.80 9.92 -21.86
CA SER A 277 -14.56 8.69 -21.10
C SER A 277 -15.40 8.70 -19.84
N LEU A 278 -16.49 7.94 -19.85
CA LEU A 278 -17.32 7.64 -18.70
C LEU A 278 -17.18 6.16 -18.33
N GLY A 279 -16.98 5.90 -17.03
CA GLY A 279 -16.84 4.57 -16.45
C GLY A 279 -18.01 4.21 -15.55
N VAL A 280 -18.46 2.96 -15.62
CA VAL A 280 -19.36 2.38 -14.63
C VAL A 280 -18.53 1.90 -13.44
N LEU A 281 -19.01 2.18 -12.22
CA LEU A 281 -18.38 1.70 -10.99
C LEU A 281 -18.68 0.20 -10.77
N ALA A 282 -18.13 -0.64 -11.65
CA ALA A 282 -18.30 -2.09 -11.62
C ALA A 282 -17.13 -2.81 -10.92
N ASN A 283 -17.47 -3.80 -10.10
CA ASN A 283 -16.57 -4.83 -9.61
C ASN A 283 -16.47 -5.94 -10.67
N VAL A 284 -15.43 -5.89 -11.49
CA VAL A 284 -15.21 -6.83 -12.60
C VAL A 284 -14.87 -8.25 -12.13
N GLN A 285 -14.38 -8.40 -10.90
CA GLN A 285 -14.02 -9.69 -10.35
C GLN A 285 -15.26 -10.44 -9.88
N GLU A 286 -16.21 -9.77 -9.24
CA GLU A 286 -17.42 -10.42 -8.71
C GLU A 286 -18.62 -10.32 -9.65
N GLY A 287 -18.65 -9.36 -10.57
CA GLY A 287 -19.77 -9.18 -11.50
C GLY A 287 -20.96 -8.42 -10.91
N ARG A 288 -20.66 -7.34 -10.18
CA ARG A 288 -21.63 -6.44 -9.53
C ARG A 288 -21.16 -4.99 -9.53
N LEU A 289 -21.95 -4.06 -9.02
CA LEU A 289 -21.50 -2.69 -8.76
C LEU A 289 -20.61 -2.62 -7.51
N LYS A 290 -19.67 -1.66 -7.48
CA LYS A 290 -18.85 -1.35 -6.32
C LYS A 290 -19.69 -0.77 -5.18
N ARG A 291 -19.23 -0.96 -3.95
CA ARG A 291 -19.85 -0.42 -2.74
C ARG A 291 -19.16 0.87 -2.32
N ASP A 292 -19.91 1.83 -1.79
CA ASP A 292 -19.35 3.10 -1.35
C ASP A 292 -18.87 3.02 0.10
N LEU A 293 -17.55 3.00 0.28
CA LEU A 293 -16.95 2.90 1.61
C LEU A 293 -17.14 4.17 2.44
N THR A 294 -17.45 5.32 1.79
CA THR A 294 -17.73 6.59 2.48
C THR A 294 -18.90 6.44 3.45
N ALA A 295 -19.98 5.77 3.01
CA ALA A 295 -21.17 5.52 3.82
C ALA A 295 -20.83 4.75 5.11
N PHE A 296 -19.98 3.72 5.01
CA PHE A 296 -19.55 2.94 6.16
C PHE A 296 -18.66 3.72 7.12
N ILE A 297 -17.77 4.57 6.61
CA ILE A 297 -16.85 5.37 7.41
C ILE A 297 -17.58 6.47 8.18
N GLU A 298 -18.52 7.16 7.53
CA GLU A 298 -19.25 8.28 8.14
C GLU A 298 -20.37 7.81 9.09
N SER A 299 -20.92 6.62 8.84
CA SER A 299 -21.93 6.01 9.70
C SER A 299 -21.33 5.34 10.94
N SER A 300 -22.07 5.37 12.05
CA SER A 300 -21.78 4.54 13.23
C SER A 300 -22.43 3.16 13.16
N ALA A 301 -23.30 2.91 12.17
CA ALA A 301 -24.07 1.68 12.02
C ALA A 301 -23.42 0.75 10.98
N ASP A 302 -23.61 -0.55 11.18
CA ASP A 302 -23.26 -1.58 10.21
C ASP A 302 -24.35 -1.69 9.13
N PHE A 303 -23.97 -2.13 7.94
CA PHE A 303 -24.87 -2.23 6.79
C PHE A 303 -25.25 -3.69 6.53
N PRO A 304 -26.54 -4.04 6.55
CA PRO A 304 -26.98 -5.41 6.31
C PRO A 304 -26.71 -5.84 4.87
N ALA A 305 -26.63 -7.15 4.64
CA ALA A 305 -26.58 -7.67 3.27
C ALA A 305 -27.90 -7.43 2.54
N LEU A 306 -27.81 -7.09 1.26
CA LEU A 306 -28.92 -7.12 0.33
C LEU A 306 -28.84 -8.43 -0.48
N PRO A 307 -29.97 -8.91 -1.06
CA PRO A 307 -29.93 -10.03 -2.01
C PRO A 307 -28.91 -9.79 -3.14
N THR A 308 -28.65 -8.53 -3.45
CA THR A 308 -27.85 -8.09 -4.58
C THR A 308 -26.45 -7.64 -4.16
N SER A 309 -26.12 -7.57 -2.87
CA SER A 309 -24.80 -7.09 -2.45
C SER A 309 -24.50 -7.53 -1.02
N PRO A 310 -23.28 -8.03 -0.74
CA PRO A 310 -22.90 -8.34 0.62
C PRO A 310 -22.94 -7.08 1.50
N GLY A 311 -23.32 -7.28 2.76
CA GLY A 311 -23.30 -6.26 3.79
C GLY A 311 -21.87 -5.90 4.22
N LEU A 312 -21.77 -4.95 5.14
CA LEU A 312 -20.49 -4.59 5.74
C LEU A 312 -20.68 -4.22 7.22
N ALA A 313 -20.07 -5.02 8.08
CA ALA A 313 -20.06 -4.84 9.52
C ALA A 313 -18.69 -4.41 10.04
N SER A 314 -18.67 -3.74 11.19
CA SER A 314 -17.42 -3.35 11.85
C SER A 314 -16.56 -4.54 12.29
N SER A 315 -17.18 -5.71 12.46
CA SER A 315 -16.53 -6.99 12.76
C SER A 315 -16.07 -7.77 11.53
N ASP A 316 -16.44 -7.33 10.32
CA ASP A 316 -16.04 -8.03 9.10
C ASP A 316 -14.53 -7.92 8.89
N ARG A 317 -13.94 -9.01 8.40
CA ARG A 317 -12.51 -9.13 8.15
C ARG A 317 -12.11 -8.47 6.84
N MET A 318 -10.95 -7.83 6.83
CA MET A 318 -10.34 -7.27 5.61
C MET A 318 -9.39 -8.27 4.92
N VAL A 319 -9.03 -9.37 5.58
CA VAL A 319 -8.18 -10.45 5.06
C VAL A 319 -8.92 -11.78 5.19
N GLY A 320 -8.80 -12.62 4.15
CA GLY A 320 -9.62 -13.83 4.05
C GLY A 320 -11.10 -13.52 3.76
N PRO A 321 -12.00 -14.51 3.89
CA PRO A 321 -13.43 -14.25 3.73
C PRO A 321 -13.93 -13.26 4.79
N ALA A 322 -14.70 -12.23 4.43
CA ALA A 322 -15.13 -11.20 5.38
C ALA A 322 -15.88 -11.75 6.60
N ASN A 323 -16.79 -12.70 6.39
CA ASN A 323 -17.63 -13.38 7.38
C ASN A 323 -18.09 -14.76 6.84
N ALA A 324 -18.91 -15.50 7.60
CA ALA A 324 -19.36 -16.84 7.24
C ALA A 324 -20.14 -16.86 5.91
N ASP A 325 -20.99 -15.85 5.67
CA ASP A 325 -21.75 -15.72 4.43
C ASP A 325 -20.82 -15.47 3.23
N ALA A 326 -19.81 -14.63 3.40
CA ALA A 326 -18.79 -14.41 2.39
C ALA A 326 -17.99 -15.69 2.11
N ALA A 327 -17.63 -16.48 3.12
CA ALA A 327 -16.97 -17.78 2.93
C ALA A 327 -17.86 -18.75 2.13
N ALA A 328 -19.15 -18.85 2.49
CA ALA A 328 -20.10 -19.68 1.76
C ALA A 328 -20.25 -19.25 0.28
N ALA A 329 -20.31 -17.94 0.02
CA ALA A 329 -20.34 -17.39 -1.35
C ALA A 329 -19.05 -17.69 -2.15
N LEU A 330 -17.93 -17.89 -1.46
CA LEU A 330 -16.65 -18.30 -2.04
C LEU A 330 -16.50 -19.84 -2.16
N GLY A 331 -17.48 -20.62 -1.69
CA GLY A 331 -17.37 -22.07 -1.60
C GLY A 331 -16.32 -22.55 -0.58
N GLN A 332 -16.02 -21.72 0.42
CA GLN A 332 -15.01 -21.98 1.46
C GLN A 332 -15.69 -22.35 2.77
N ASP A 333 -15.12 -23.32 3.48
CA ASP A 333 -15.54 -23.66 4.84
C ASP A 333 -15.06 -22.59 5.81
N TRP A 334 -16.00 -21.83 6.38
CA TRP A 334 -15.71 -20.80 7.37
C TRP A 334 -14.89 -21.34 8.55
N SER A 335 -15.18 -22.55 9.03
CA SER A 335 -14.52 -23.15 10.19
C SER A 335 -13.04 -23.47 9.94
N SER A 336 -12.68 -23.68 8.67
CA SER A 336 -11.31 -23.96 8.22
C SER A 336 -10.47 -22.69 7.97
N ALA A 337 -11.10 -21.51 7.92
CA ALA A 337 -10.42 -20.26 7.58
C ALA A 337 -9.46 -19.82 8.70
N ARG A 338 -8.21 -19.49 8.33
CA ARG A 338 -7.13 -19.16 9.29
C ARG A 338 -6.88 -17.68 9.47
N HIS A 339 -7.91 -16.87 9.34
CA HIS A 339 -7.83 -15.42 9.54
C HIS A 339 -8.94 -14.94 10.48
N GLN A 340 -9.56 -15.84 11.26
CA GLN A 340 -10.82 -15.57 11.96
C GLN A 340 -10.66 -14.57 13.09
N LYS A 341 -9.55 -14.59 13.82
CA LYS A 341 -9.39 -13.77 15.03
C LYS A 341 -8.48 -12.58 14.82
N THR A 342 -7.39 -12.76 14.08
CA THR A 342 -6.26 -11.83 14.01
C THR A 342 -6.27 -10.86 12.84
N ALA A 343 -7.08 -11.13 11.81
CA ALA A 343 -7.18 -10.24 10.66
C ALA A 343 -7.74 -8.86 11.04
N PRO A 344 -7.23 -7.76 10.46
CA PRO A 344 -7.79 -6.42 10.63
C PRO A 344 -9.26 -6.40 10.23
N ARG A 345 -10.06 -5.64 10.97
CA ARG A 345 -11.51 -5.49 10.74
C ARG A 345 -11.83 -4.19 10.03
N PHE A 346 -12.94 -4.15 9.31
CA PHE A 346 -13.42 -2.90 8.71
C PHE A 346 -13.69 -1.79 9.74
N GLY A 347 -14.06 -2.14 10.98
CA GLY A 347 -14.16 -1.18 12.08
C GLY A 347 -12.88 -0.34 12.29
N LEU A 348 -11.71 -0.90 11.98
CA LEU A 348 -10.42 -0.21 12.04
C LEU A 348 -10.39 1.03 11.15
N LEU A 349 -10.93 0.94 9.93
CA LEU A 349 -10.97 2.06 8.99
C LEU A 349 -11.88 3.17 9.49
N ARG A 350 -13.03 2.80 10.09
CA ARG A 350 -13.97 3.74 10.68
C ARG A 350 -13.33 4.48 11.86
N GLU A 351 -12.67 3.78 12.77
CA GLU A 351 -11.98 4.41 13.91
C GLU A 351 -10.80 5.27 13.47
N TRP A 352 -10.02 4.82 12.48
CA TRP A 352 -8.92 5.61 11.93
C TRP A 352 -9.43 6.88 11.25
N ALA A 353 -10.49 6.81 10.45
CA ALA A 353 -11.09 7.97 9.80
C ALA A 353 -11.70 8.98 10.79
N LYS A 354 -12.24 8.52 11.93
CA LYS A 354 -12.75 9.40 13.00
C LYS A 354 -11.67 10.32 13.58
N ILE A 355 -10.38 9.99 13.47
CA ILE A 355 -9.28 10.87 13.88
C ILE A 355 -9.41 12.24 13.19
N ALA A 356 -9.89 12.28 11.93
CA ALA A 356 -10.11 13.53 11.20
C ALA A 356 -10.99 14.54 11.97
N ARG A 357 -11.89 14.06 12.83
CA ARG A 357 -12.80 14.92 13.62
C ARG A 357 -12.08 15.74 14.69
N SER A 358 -10.89 15.32 15.11
CA SER A 358 -10.07 16.04 16.10
C SER A 358 -8.84 16.72 15.50
N THR A 359 -8.60 16.55 14.19
CA THR A 359 -7.40 17.07 13.51
C THR A 359 -7.79 17.92 12.30
N SER A 360 -7.31 19.16 12.28
CA SER A 360 -7.43 20.07 11.13
C SER A 360 -6.10 20.79 10.87
N ILE A 361 -5.86 21.11 9.60
CA ILE A 361 -4.80 21.98 9.10
C ILE A 361 -4.85 23.35 9.79
N ALA A 362 -6.05 23.86 10.07
CA ALA A 362 -6.24 25.21 10.60
C ALA A 362 -5.91 25.35 12.09
N THR A 363 -6.14 24.29 12.88
CA THR A 363 -6.16 24.39 14.36
C THR A 363 -4.86 23.96 15.03
N ASN A 364 -3.93 23.34 14.29
CA ASN A 364 -2.70 22.74 14.84
C ASN A 364 -2.97 21.88 16.10
N ALA A 365 -4.08 21.13 16.07
CA ALA A 365 -4.59 20.39 17.22
C ALA A 365 -3.64 19.27 17.65
N THR A 366 -3.58 19.05 18.96
CA THR A 366 -2.85 17.95 19.58
C THR A 366 -3.74 16.71 19.64
N LEU A 367 -3.26 15.58 19.13
CA LEU A 367 -3.94 14.29 19.22
C LEU A 367 -3.50 13.57 20.50
N ASP A 368 -4.44 13.09 21.30
CA ASP A 368 -4.13 12.13 22.36
C ASP A 368 -3.78 10.77 21.74
N ALA A 369 -2.72 10.12 22.23
CA ALA A 369 -2.29 8.84 21.71
C ALA A 369 -3.40 7.78 21.83
N ILE A 370 -3.68 7.11 20.73
CA ILE A 370 -4.61 5.97 20.66
C ILE A 370 -3.78 4.71 20.94
N THR A 371 -3.89 4.17 22.15
CA THR A 371 -3.13 2.97 22.55
C THR A 371 -3.81 1.69 22.05
N PRO A 372 -3.08 0.57 21.91
CA PRO A 372 -3.70 -0.73 21.62
C PRO A 372 -4.80 -1.07 22.63
N LEU A 373 -5.88 -1.70 22.15
CA LEU A 373 -6.94 -2.17 23.03
C LEU A 373 -6.41 -3.31 23.92
N PRO A 374 -6.72 -3.34 25.22
CA PRO A 374 -6.36 -4.48 26.06
C PRO A 374 -7.24 -5.69 25.74
N GLU A 375 -6.66 -6.87 25.79
CA GLU A 375 -7.37 -8.14 25.70
C GLU A 375 -8.32 -8.31 26.89
N GLN A 376 -9.58 -8.67 26.60
CA GLN A 376 -10.63 -8.78 27.61
C GLN A 376 -10.63 -10.13 28.31
N SER A 377 -10.19 -11.19 27.62
CA SER A 377 -10.15 -12.54 28.17
C SER A 377 -8.85 -13.25 27.82
N PRO A 378 -7.71 -12.75 28.37
CA PRO A 378 -6.42 -13.32 28.05
C PRO A 378 -6.29 -14.73 28.60
N LYS A 379 -5.71 -15.63 27.80
CA LYS A 379 -5.38 -16.97 28.26
C LYS A 379 -4.20 -16.91 29.23
N ASN A 380 -4.51 -16.88 30.53
CA ASN A 380 -3.50 -16.69 31.56
C ASN A 380 -2.87 -18.00 32.06
N ASN A 381 -3.52 -19.15 31.87
CA ASN A 381 -3.17 -20.41 32.57
C ASN A 381 -1.74 -20.90 32.28
N TYR A 382 -1.19 -20.68 31.08
CA TYR A 382 0.20 -21.06 30.75
C TYR A 382 1.18 -19.88 30.79
N SER A 383 0.69 -18.64 30.74
CA SER A 383 1.53 -17.42 30.77
C SER A 383 2.27 -17.23 32.10
N VAL A 384 1.69 -17.73 33.20
CA VAL A 384 2.26 -17.69 34.55
C VAL A 384 3.44 -18.67 34.67
N ASP A 385 3.34 -19.83 34.02
CA ASP A 385 4.35 -20.89 34.07
C ASP A 385 5.58 -20.60 33.20
N VAL A 386 5.46 -19.74 32.17
CA VAL A 386 6.56 -19.35 31.27
C VAL A 386 7.01 -17.89 31.47
N ALA A 387 6.74 -17.34 32.65
CA ALA A 387 7.20 -16.02 33.07
C ALA A 387 6.78 -14.85 32.17
N SER A 388 5.62 -14.96 31.50
CA SER A 388 5.07 -13.94 30.60
C SER A 388 3.88 -13.20 31.23
N THR A 389 3.84 -13.11 32.57
CA THR A 389 2.68 -12.63 33.36
C THR A 389 2.27 -11.23 32.91
N ASN A 390 1.29 -11.20 32.01
CA ASN A 390 0.76 -9.99 31.44
C ASN A 390 -0.74 -10.17 31.34
N TYR A 391 -1.46 -9.76 32.39
CA TYR A 391 -2.89 -10.00 32.53
C TYR A 391 -3.76 -9.05 31.70
N LYS A 392 -3.16 -8.06 31.03
CA LYS A 392 -3.83 -7.19 30.05
C LYS A 392 -2.94 -6.98 28.82
N PRO A 393 -2.67 -8.03 28.04
CA PRO A 393 -1.89 -7.93 26.82
C PRO A 393 -2.64 -7.09 25.77
N ALA A 394 -1.94 -6.60 24.76
CA ALA A 394 -2.60 -5.92 23.64
C ALA A 394 -3.45 -6.95 22.88
N SER A 395 -4.70 -6.62 22.59
CA SER A 395 -5.59 -7.56 21.93
C SER A 395 -5.15 -7.74 20.48
N LEU A 396 -4.92 -8.99 20.12
CA LEU A 396 -4.72 -9.45 18.75
C LEU A 396 -6.02 -10.01 18.17
N MET A 397 -7.08 -10.12 18.98
CA MET A 397 -8.37 -10.60 18.56
C MET A 397 -9.26 -9.43 18.18
N ASP A 398 -10.00 -9.57 17.07
CA ASP A 398 -10.99 -8.58 16.66
C ASP A 398 -10.39 -7.17 16.47
N TYR A 399 -9.29 -7.11 15.71
CA TYR A 399 -8.48 -5.91 15.52
C TYR A 399 -9.23 -4.77 14.81
N LYS A 400 -9.92 -3.94 15.62
CA LYS A 400 -10.85 -2.87 15.20
C LYS A 400 -10.35 -1.45 15.41
N VAL A 401 -9.16 -1.25 15.97
CA VAL A 401 -8.62 0.09 16.28
C VAL A 401 -7.21 0.20 15.72
N SER A 402 -6.96 1.24 14.95
CA SER A 402 -5.62 1.60 14.49
C SER A 402 -4.95 2.46 15.57
N SER A 403 -3.99 1.90 16.29
CA SER A 403 -3.27 2.62 17.33
C SER A 403 -2.33 3.68 16.75
N VAL A 404 -2.26 4.85 17.39
CA VAL A 404 -1.48 6.02 17.00
C VAL A 404 -0.75 6.53 18.24
N GLY A 405 0.58 6.38 18.27
CA GLY A 405 1.42 6.81 19.39
C GLY A 405 2.92 6.67 19.09
N PRO A 406 3.79 7.20 19.97
CA PRO A 406 5.23 7.10 19.81
C PRO A 406 5.77 5.66 19.89
N VAL A 407 6.75 5.33 19.06
CA VAL A 407 7.44 4.03 19.02
C VAL A 407 8.57 4.01 20.05
N ILE A 408 8.76 2.88 20.73
CA ILE A 408 9.94 2.65 21.58
C ILE A 408 11.13 2.37 20.67
N VAL A 409 12.04 3.33 20.57
CA VAL A 409 13.29 3.18 19.79
C VAL A 409 14.32 2.41 20.60
N GLU A 410 14.36 2.63 21.91
CA GLU A 410 15.35 2.01 22.79
C GLU A 410 14.80 1.94 24.21
N ALA A 411 15.11 0.83 24.89
CA ALA A 411 15.12 0.78 26.34
C ALA A 411 16.36 0.01 26.80
N SER A 412 17.28 0.71 27.44
CA SER A 412 18.53 0.13 27.95
C SER A 412 18.88 0.70 29.32
N THR A 413 19.73 -0.02 30.05
CA THR A 413 20.27 0.41 31.32
C THR A 413 21.77 0.09 31.36
N LEU A 414 22.55 1.03 31.87
CA LEU A 414 23.94 0.83 32.26
C LEU A 414 24.02 0.76 33.78
N TRP A 415 25.06 0.16 34.34
CA TRP A 415 25.24 0.15 35.79
C TRP A 415 26.70 0.20 36.25
N THR A 416 26.90 0.71 37.47
CA THR A 416 28.18 0.72 38.19
C THR A 416 28.01 0.29 39.64
N TYR A 417 29.13 0.01 40.31
CA TYR A 417 29.18 -0.26 41.74
C TYR A 417 29.96 0.81 42.50
N SER A 418 29.54 1.03 43.74
CA SER A 418 30.25 1.81 44.74
C SER A 418 30.14 1.12 46.10
N TYR A 419 30.84 1.64 47.09
CA TYR A 419 30.64 1.25 48.49
C TYR A 419 30.43 2.45 49.39
N TYR A 420 29.81 2.24 50.55
CA TYR A 420 29.60 3.27 51.57
C TYR A 420 29.70 2.67 52.98
N PRO A 421 30.07 3.46 54.00
CA PRO A 421 30.08 2.99 55.39
C PRO A 421 28.64 2.87 55.92
N ASN A 422 28.34 1.76 56.60
CA ASN A 422 27.06 1.58 57.30
C ASN A 422 27.16 2.21 58.70
N PRO A 423 26.49 3.35 58.96
CA PRO A 423 26.59 4.05 60.24
C PRO A 423 25.91 3.29 61.40
N SER A 424 25.06 2.31 61.08
CA SER A 424 24.28 1.54 62.06
C SER A 424 25.07 0.38 62.69
N VAL A 425 26.32 0.14 62.25
CA VAL A 425 27.15 -0.99 62.73
C VAL A 425 28.42 -0.48 63.40
N PRO A 426 28.68 -0.82 64.68
CA PRO A 426 29.91 -0.47 65.38
C PRO A 426 31.14 -1.06 64.66
N GLY A 427 32.16 -0.22 64.40
CA GLY A 427 33.39 -0.64 63.71
C GLY A 427 33.53 -0.18 62.25
N GLY A 428 32.53 0.50 61.68
CA GLY A 428 32.65 1.17 60.38
C GLY A 428 32.69 0.21 59.18
N LEU A 429 31.89 -0.86 59.22
CA LEU A 429 31.78 -1.81 58.12
C LEU A 429 31.14 -1.18 56.88
N TYR A 430 31.54 -1.66 55.70
CA TYR A 430 31.10 -1.15 54.41
C TYR A 430 29.98 -2.00 53.80
N GLN A 431 29.22 -1.40 52.89
CA GLN A 431 28.21 -2.08 52.09
C GLN A 431 28.36 -1.71 50.62
N TYR A 432 28.01 -2.66 49.74
CA TYR A 432 27.95 -2.45 48.31
C TYR A 432 26.66 -1.71 47.94
N ARG A 433 26.80 -0.82 46.96
CA ARG A 433 25.70 -0.10 46.35
C ARG A 433 25.84 -0.16 44.84
N ARG A 434 24.73 -0.45 44.17
CA ARG A 434 24.64 -0.44 42.73
C ARG A 434 24.02 0.86 42.24
N HIS A 435 24.50 1.37 41.12
CA HIS A 435 23.98 2.55 40.44
C HIS A 435 23.49 2.13 39.06
N MET A 436 22.31 2.58 38.67
CA MET A 436 21.64 2.28 37.41
C MET A 436 21.37 3.56 36.64
N TYR A 437 21.61 3.49 35.33
CA TYR A 437 21.46 4.60 34.39
C TYR A 437 20.54 4.17 33.25
N PRO A 438 19.22 4.19 33.47
CA PRO A 438 18.24 3.84 32.46
C PRO A 438 18.17 4.90 31.36
N ARG A 439 17.85 4.43 30.16
CA ARG A 439 17.53 5.24 29.01
C ARG A 439 16.35 4.64 28.26
N VAL A 440 15.30 5.44 28.09
CA VAL A 440 14.17 5.13 27.22
C VAL A 440 14.13 6.15 26.10
N VAL A 441 13.96 5.71 24.85
CA VAL A 441 13.83 6.61 23.70
C VAL A 441 12.49 6.38 23.03
N LEU A 442 11.70 7.44 22.88
CA LEU A 442 10.39 7.42 22.23
C LEU A 442 10.40 8.32 21.00
N TRP A 443 9.85 7.85 19.89
CA TRP A 443 9.79 8.58 18.63
C TRP A 443 8.35 8.68 18.12
N ASN A 444 7.87 9.89 17.84
CA ASN A 444 6.59 10.10 17.17
C ASN A 444 6.79 10.06 15.65
N PRO A 445 6.39 8.97 14.93
CA PRO A 445 6.58 8.88 13.49
C PRO A 445 5.49 9.61 12.68
N TYR A 446 4.48 10.18 13.36
CA TYR A 446 3.30 10.76 12.72
C TYR A 446 3.48 12.24 12.39
N ASN A 447 2.81 12.67 11.34
CA ASN A 447 2.75 14.05 10.89
C ASN A 447 1.72 14.90 11.68
N ALA A 448 1.63 14.65 12.99
CA ALA A 448 0.76 15.33 13.92
C ALA A 448 1.42 15.40 15.29
N ARG A 449 1.05 16.40 16.09
CA ARG A 449 1.46 16.48 17.49
C ARG A 449 0.69 15.43 18.28
N VAL A 450 1.41 14.61 19.05
CA VAL A 450 0.81 13.49 19.81
C VAL A 450 1.16 13.60 21.28
N THR A 451 0.16 13.57 22.17
CA THR A 451 0.34 13.47 23.61
C THR A 451 0.27 12.01 24.04
N MET A 452 1.38 11.47 24.52
CA MET A 452 1.45 10.12 25.08
C MET A 452 1.19 10.17 26.59
N PRO A 453 0.28 9.34 27.14
CA PRO A 453 0.14 9.19 28.59
C PRO A 453 1.41 8.61 29.22
N ALA A 454 1.53 8.72 30.54
CA ALA A 454 2.67 8.17 31.26
C ALA A 454 2.77 6.64 31.05
N LEU A 455 3.99 6.16 30.87
CA LEU A 455 4.31 4.74 30.66
C LEU A 455 5.19 4.23 31.78
N ILE A 456 4.95 3.01 32.24
CA ILE A 456 5.95 2.22 32.96
C ILE A 456 6.60 1.27 31.95
N VAL A 457 7.92 1.34 31.83
CA VAL A 457 8.74 0.50 30.97
C VAL A 457 9.53 -0.47 31.84
N MET A 458 9.13 -1.74 31.79
CA MET A 458 9.92 -2.85 32.33
C MET A 458 11.01 -3.19 31.33
N MET A 459 12.26 -3.16 31.78
CA MET A 459 13.44 -3.59 31.03
C MET A 459 14.00 -4.82 31.74
N GLN A 460 13.98 -5.96 31.07
CA GLN A 460 14.64 -7.17 31.56
C GLN A 460 15.88 -7.43 30.72
N GLY A 461 17.01 -7.49 31.41
CA GLY A 461 18.32 -7.76 30.83
C GLY A 461 18.98 -8.97 31.48
N ASN A 462 20.31 -9.01 31.48
CA ASN A 462 21.03 -10.05 32.20
C ASN A 462 20.81 -9.92 33.71
N GLY A 463 20.07 -10.88 34.25
CA GLY A 463 19.80 -11.00 35.67
C GLY A 463 20.88 -11.71 36.48
N ARG A 464 21.79 -12.45 35.83
CA ARG A 464 22.70 -13.41 36.47
C ARG A 464 24.08 -13.35 35.82
N PHE A 465 25.08 -12.87 36.54
CA PHE A 465 26.42 -12.69 36.00
C PHE A 465 27.49 -12.96 37.06
N GLU A 466 28.75 -13.08 36.64
CA GLU A 466 29.87 -13.32 37.53
C GLU A 466 30.85 -12.16 37.45
N LEU A 467 31.33 -11.70 38.60
CA LEU A 467 32.37 -10.69 38.71
C LEU A 467 33.59 -11.26 39.42
N LEU A 468 34.76 -10.82 38.98
CA LEU A 468 35.97 -10.82 39.78
C LEU A 468 36.08 -9.46 40.46
N GLU A 469 36.30 -9.43 41.76
CA GLU A 469 36.51 -8.21 42.53
C GLU A 469 37.85 -8.23 43.24
N THR A 470 38.53 -7.08 43.29
CA THR A 470 39.69 -6.87 44.16
C THR A 470 39.25 -6.02 45.35
N VAL A 471 39.49 -6.52 46.55
CA VAL A 471 39.17 -5.83 47.81
C VAL A 471 40.45 -5.51 48.57
N ASN A 472 40.43 -4.45 49.37
CA ASN A 472 41.48 -4.12 50.33
C ASN A 472 41.05 -4.60 51.72
N TRP A 473 41.71 -5.65 52.19
CA TRP A 473 41.50 -6.27 53.49
C TRP A 473 42.66 -5.84 54.42
N TYR A 474 42.47 -4.78 55.22
CA TYR A 474 43.47 -4.23 56.15
C TYR A 474 44.88 -4.03 55.53
N GLY A 475 44.95 -3.53 54.30
CA GLY A 475 46.21 -3.26 53.58
C GLY A 475 46.63 -4.34 52.57
N TRP A 476 45.97 -5.50 52.56
CA TRP A 476 46.19 -6.58 51.59
C TRP A 476 45.19 -6.50 50.44
N LEU A 477 45.68 -6.59 49.20
CA LEU A 477 44.82 -6.69 48.02
C LEU A 477 44.52 -8.16 47.72
N LEU A 478 43.25 -8.55 47.86
CA LEU A 478 42.77 -9.91 47.61
C LEU A 478 41.77 -9.88 46.45
N THR A 479 41.80 -10.90 45.58
CA THR A 479 40.88 -11.00 44.43
C THR A 479 40.00 -12.22 44.58
N TYR A 480 38.68 -12.02 44.50
CA TYR A 480 37.66 -13.05 44.64
C TYR A 480 36.80 -13.12 43.38
N GLY A 481 36.29 -14.30 43.07
CA GLY A 481 35.24 -14.49 42.08
C GLY A 481 33.95 -14.93 42.76
N GLY A 482 32.83 -14.39 42.32
CA GLY A 482 31.52 -14.76 42.83
C GLY A 482 30.42 -14.59 41.79
N SER A 483 29.32 -15.30 42.02
CA SER A 483 28.07 -15.16 41.28
C SER A 483 27.28 -13.97 41.84
N TRP A 484 26.76 -13.15 40.94
CA TRP A 484 26.00 -11.94 41.24
C TRP A 484 24.61 -12.05 40.61
N GLY A 485 23.61 -11.62 41.37
CA GLY A 485 22.25 -11.42 40.90
C GLY A 485 22.00 -9.94 40.66
N ASN A 486 21.30 -9.63 39.57
CA ASN A 486 20.64 -8.36 39.34
C ASN A 486 19.26 -8.42 40.01
N ASP A 487 18.75 -7.32 40.53
CA ASP A 487 17.46 -7.29 41.23
C ASP A 487 16.30 -7.74 40.31
N GLY A 488 15.25 -8.29 40.92
CA GLY A 488 14.07 -8.88 40.27
C GLY A 488 12.80 -8.53 41.03
N ARG A 489 11.77 -9.40 41.00
CA ARG A 489 10.60 -9.19 41.88
C ARG A 489 10.77 -9.92 43.21
N GLY A 490 11.59 -10.96 43.24
CA GLY A 490 11.95 -11.75 44.40
C GLY A 490 13.17 -11.20 45.12
N ASN A 491 13.11 -11.17 46.45
CA ASN A 491 14.18 -10.66 47.32
C ASN A 491 14.79 -11.75 48.22
N ASN A 492 14.42 -13.02 48.02
CA ASN A 492 14.90 -14.13 48.84
C ASN A 492 16.11 -14.83 48.20
N PHE A 493 17.31 -14.41 48.59
CA PHE A 493 18.57 -15.00 48.12
C PHE A 493 19.15 -16.05 49.07
N ALA A 494 18.38 -16.53 50.05
CA ALA A 494 18.78 -17.58 50.98
C ALA A 494 18.55 -18.98 50.40
N SER A 495 19.55 -19.87 50.50
CA SER A 495 19.37 -21.30 50.19
C SER A 495 20.45 -22.16 50.85
N ASN A 496 20.04 -23.33 51.36
CA ASN A 496 20.96 -24.34 51.91
C ASN A 496 21.78 -25.05 50.82
N GLU A 497 21.37 -24.94 49.56
CA GLU A 497 22.03 -25.57 48.41
C GLU A 497 22.99 -24.62 47.68
N GLY A 498 23.02 -23.33 48.07
CA GLY A 498 23.88 -22.28 47.51
C GLY A 498 23.10 -21.09 46.94
N PHE A 499 23.77 -19.95 46.76
CA PHE A 499 23.17 -18.70 46.25
C PHE A 499 22.46 -18.89 44.90
N GLU A 500 23.03 -19.72 44.02
CA GLU A 500 22.52 -19.98 42.67
C GLU A 500 21.23 -20.83 42.65
N GLN A 501 20.90 -21.44 43.79
CA GLN A 501 19.71 -22.25 43.99
C GLN A 501 18.63 -21.48 44.78
N SER A 502 18.90 -20.23 45.17
CA SER A 502 17.94 -19.40 45.90
C SER A 502 16.72 -19.03 45.04
N ALA A 503 15.59 -18.77 45.70
CA ALA A 503 14.34 -18.41 45.03
C ALA A 503 14.45 -17.10 44.24
N GLY A 504 15.18 -16.10 44.77
CA GLY A 504 15.45 -14.83 44.09
C GLY A 504 16.38 -14.99 42.89
N TYR A 505 17.43 -15.82 43.01
CA TYR A 505 18.33 -16.06 41.88
C TYR A 505 17.66 -16.87 40.77
N THR A 506 16.85 -17.87 41.09
CA THR A 506 16.17 -18.74 40.10
C THR A 506 14.86 -18.17 39.57
N GLU A 507 14.42 -17.01 40.07
CA GLU A 507 13.21 -16.33 39.59
C GLU A 507 13.30 -15.97 38.11
N ALA A 508 12.19 -16.07 37.38
CA ALA A 508 12.15 -15.73 35.96
C ALA A 508 12.08 -14.21 35.66
N TYR A 509 11.89 -13.36 36.67
CA TYR A 509 11.94 -11.90 36.53
C TYR A 509 13.26 -11.27 37.01
N VAL A 510 14.26 -12.09 37.35
CA VAL A 510 15.58 -11.59 37.72
C VAL A 510 16.15 -10.69 36.61
N GLY A 511 16.74 -9.55 36.98
CA GLY A 511 17.24 -8.55 36.03
C GLY A 511 16.18 -7.59 35.47
N SER A 512 14.94 -7.62 36.00
CA SER A 512 13.86 -6.74 35.57
C SER A 512 13.85 -5.44 36.37
N ASN A 513 14.03 -4.31 35.68
CA ASN A 513 13.94 -2.97 36.26
C ASN A 513 12.79 -2.19 35.62
N TYR A 514 12.16 -1.29 36.37
CA TYR A 514 10.92 -0.61 36.00
C TYR A 514 11.13 0.89 36.11
N PHE A 515 10.95 1.59 35.00
CA PHE A 515 11.15 3.03 34.92
C PHE A 515 9.93 3.72 34.33
N THR A 516 9.59 4.89 34.86
CA THR A 516 8.42 5.66 34.45
C THR A 516 8.81 6.79 33.50
N VAL A 517 8.23 6.77 32.31
CA VAL A 517 8.26 7.90 31.38
C VAL A 517 7.03 8.76 31.65
N PRO A 518 7.18 10.06 31.97
CA PRO A 518 6.04 10.94 32.22
C PRO A 518 5.21 11.16 30.97
N ALA A 519 3.95 11.56 31.16
CA ALA A 519 3.11 12.02 30.06
C ALA A 519 3.82 13.14 29.29
N THR A 520 3.96 12.97 27.98
CA THR A 520 4.80 13.84 27.15
C THR A 520 4.12 14.12 25.83
N THR A 521 4.11 15.37 25.43
CA THR A 521 3.68 15.80 24.10
C THR A 521 4.86 15.85 23.14
N PHE A 522 4.73 15.14 22.03
CA PHE A 522 5.72 15.02 20.97
C PHE A 522 5.29 15.86 19.77
N GLU A 523 6.21 16.68 19.25
CA GLU A 523 6.03 17.33 17.96
C GLU A 523 6.07 16.30 16.80
N PRO A 524 5.58 16.64 15.60
CA PRO A 524 5.65 15.75 14.44
C PRO A 524 7.09 15.31 14.14
N GLY A 525 7.33 14.00 14.14
CA GLY A 525 8.64 13.42 13.86
C GLY A 525 9.66 13.47 15.01
N GLU A 526 9.27 13.98 16.18
CA GLU A 526 10.16 14.20 17.32
C GLU A 526 10.62 12.86 17.96
N CYS A 527 11.93 12.71 18.21
CA CYS A 527 12.52 11.54 18.88
C CYS A 527 13.25 11.99 20.15
N LEU A 528 12.72 11.63 21.31
CA LEU A 528 13.18 12.12 22.62
C LEU A 528 13.87 11.03 23.43
N VAL A 529 14.94 11.41 24.11
CA VAL A 529 15.72 10.55 25.00
C VAL A 529 15.38 10.89 26.45
N PHE A 530 14.86 9.91 27.19
CA PHE A 530 14.52 10.02 28.59
C PHE A 530 15.61 9.37 29.44
N SER A 531 16.21 10.16 30.33
CA SER A 531 17.25 9.74 31.27
C SER A 531 16.79 9.95 32.72
N THR A 532 17.59 9.57 33.71
CA THR A 532 17.25 9.74 35.13
C THR A 532 16.86 11.19 35.48
N ALA A 533 15.64 11.40 35.98
CA ALA A 533 15.16 12.75 36.29
C ALA A 533 15.91 13.41 37.47
N ARG A 534 16.24 12.61 38.49
CA ARG A 534 16.99 13.00 39.69
C ARG A 534 17.68 11.78 40.30
N GLY A 535 18.79 11.98 41.00
CA GLY A 535 19.39 10.92 41.80
C GLY A 535 18.46 10.49 42.93
N GLN A 536 18.13 9.20 43.01
CA GLN A 536 17.26 8.66 44.07
C GLN A 536 17.49 7.16 44.28
N GLU A 537 17.13 6.68 45.47
CA GLU A 537 17.07 5.24 45.72
C GLU A 537 15.96 4.63 44.86
N TYR A 538 16.25 3.48 44.23
CA TYR A 538 15.29 2.80 43.38
C TYR A 538 14.16 2.24 44.22
N ASP A 539 12.91 2.56 43.84
CA ASP A 539 11.74 2.16 44.61
C ASP A 539 11.13 0.87 44.04
N GLU A 540 11.37 -0.24 44.72
CA GLU A 540 10.82 -1.56 44.38
C GLU A 540 9.36 -1.73 44.84
N ARG A 541 8.90 -0.90 45.78
CA ARG A 541 7.54 -0.96 46.34
C ARG A 541 6.57 -0.14 45.51
N ASN A 542 7.04 1.02 45.05
CA ASN A 542 6.34 1.90 44.13
C ASN A 542 7.20 2.15 42.89
N ILE A 543 7.12 1.24 41.93
CA ILE A 543 7.87 1.34 40.67
C ILE A 543 7.45 2.54 39.81
N ALA A 544 6.30 3.17 40.07
CA ALA A 544 5.89 4.41 39.39
C ALA A 544 6.70 5.64 39.85
N ALA A 545 7.40 5.56 40.99
CA ALA A 545 8.25 6.64 41.48
C ALA A 545 9.59 6.75 40.73
N ASN A 546 9.93 5.73 39.92
CA ASN A 546 11.20 5.65 39.20
C ASN A 546 11.21 6.52 37.92
N LEU A 547 11.11 7.84 38.10
CA LEU A 547 10.84 8.81 37.03
C LEU A 547 12.05 9.12 36.14
N LEU A 548 11.83 9.08 34.83
CA LEU A 548 12.73 9.57 33.79
C LEU A 548 12.32 10.96 33.29
N SER A 549 13.22 11.66 32.62
CA SER A 549 13.00 12.98 32.04
C SER A 549 13.73 13.14 30.73
N CYS A 550 13.07 13.76 29.74
CA CYS A 550 13.66 14.19 28.48
C CYS A 550 14.19 15.62 28.52
N THR A 551 14.06 16.33 29.65
CA THR A 551 14.61 17.69 29.86
C THR A 551 15.87 17.68 30.72
N THR A 552 16.27 16.50 31.20
CA THR A 552 17.41 16.31 32.09
C THR A 552 18.56 15.63 31.34
N ALA A 553 19.77 16.16 31.46
CA ALA A 553 20.97 15.57 30.84
C ALA A 553 21.30 14.21 31.47
N PRO A 554 21.74 13.21 30.67
CA PRO A 554 22.42 12.05 31.23
C PRO A 554 23.65 12.50 32.02
N ASP A 555 23.72 12.10 33.29
CA ASP A 555 24.78 12.51 34.22
C ASP A 555 25.03 11.36 35.20
N VAL A 556 26.30 10.97 35.39
CA VAL A 556 26.68 9.88 36.28
C VAL A 556 26.38 10.15 37.76
N SER A 557 26.32 11.42 38.14
CA SER A 557 25.92 11.81 39.50
C SER A 557 24.42 11.70 39.75
N ARG A 558 23.62 11.46 38.68
CA ARG A 558 22.16 11.30 38.73
C ARG A 558 21.77 9.91 38.26
N CYS A 559 21.76 8.98 39.21
CA CYS A 559 21.40 7.58 39.00
C CYS A 559 20.22 7.15 39.86
N PHE A 560 19.62 6.03 39.49
CA PHE A 560 18.92 5.20 40.45
C PHE A 560 19.94 4.38 41.21
N PHE A 561 19.81 4.23 42.52
CA PHE A 561 20.74 3.40 43.28
C PHE A 561 20.02 2.42 44.19
N LEU A 562 20.65 1.26 44.40
CA LEU A 562 20.20 0.24 45.32
C LEU A 562 21.29 0.00 46.36
N SER A 563 20.95 0.30 47.61
CA SER A 563 21.81 0.04 48.77
C SER A 563 21.69 -1.42 49.21
N ASN A 564 22.63 -1.92 50.02
CA ASN A 564 22.64 -3.29 50.54
C ASN A 564 22.65 -4.36 49.44
N GLN A 565 23.67 -4.40 48.60
CA GLN A 565 23.66 -5.32 47.43
C GLN A 565 24.42 -6.63 47.66
N LEU A 566 25.01 -6.84 48.83
CA LEU A 566 25.76 -8.06 49.17
C LEU A 566 24.99 -8.89 50.21
N VAL A 567 24.77 -10.18 49.91
CA VAL A 567 24.05 -11.13 50.76
C VAL A 567 24.97 -12.29 51.18
N ASN A 568 24.77 -12.84 52.38
CA ASN A 568 25.44 -14.07 52.80
C ASN A 568 24.67 -15.34 52.36
N ALA A 569 25.20 -16.52 52.70
CA ALA A 569 24.55 -17.81 52.41
C ALA A 569 23.12 -17.95 53.01
N ALA A 570 22.83 -17.21 54.09
CA ALA A 570 21.50 -17.15 54.69
C ALA A 570 20.59 -16.08 54.05
N GLY A 571 21.01 -15.47 52.93
CA GLY A 571 20.28 -14.42 52.20
C GLY A 571 20.15 -13.09 52.94
N ALA A 572 20.82 -12.93 54.09
CA ALA A 572 20.81 -11.68 54.83
C ALA A 572 21.84 -10.72 54.24
N PHE A 573 21.46 -9.44 54.11
CA PHE A 573 22.40 -8.40 53.71
C PHE A 573 23.54 -8.30 54.72
N VAL A 574 24.78 -8.33 54.21
CA VAL A 574 25.98 -8.34 55.05
C VAL A 574 26.79 -7.07 54.87
N ASN A 575 27.41 -6.67 55.98
CA ASN A 575 28.43 -5.64 56.00
C ASN A 575 29.80 -6.33 55.90
N VAL A 576 30.72 -5.68 55.22
CA VAL A 576 32.09 -6.19 55.01
C VAL A 576 33.10 -5.32 55.75
N ASP A 577 34.12 -5.96 56.32
CA ASP A 577 35.24 -5.30 57.02
C ASP A 577 36.41 -4.93 56.08
N TYR A 578 36.24 -5.18 54.78
CA TYR A 578 37.10 -4.76 53.69
C TYR A 578 36.37 -3.76 52.78
N PHE A 579 37.10 -2.99 51.98
CA PHE A 579 36.47 -2.14 50.95
C PHE A 579 36.87 -2.56 49.53
N PRO A 580 35.90 -2.65 48.60
CA PRO A 580 36.18 -2.93 47.19
C PRO A 580 37.00 -1.82 46.56
N THR A 581 37.95 -2.22 45.71
CA THR A 581 38.82 -1.28 44.97
C THR A 581 38.50 -1.28 43.48
N ARG A 582 38.21 -2.46 42.91
CA ARG A 582 37.89 -2.63 41.49
C ARG A 582 37.15 -3.93 41.22
N TYR A 583 36.39 -3.99 40.14
CA TYR A 583 35.72 -5.20 39.64
C TYR A 583 35.93 -5.40 38.14
N GLN A 584 35.77 -6.62 37.65
CA GLN A 584 35.66 -6.92 36.23
C GLN A 584 34.71 -8.09 36.03
N PHE A 585 34.08 -8.17 34.86
CA PHE A 585 33.30 -9.35 34.48
C PHE A 585 34.23 -10.56 34.33
N ASN A 586 33.89 -11.67 35.00
CA ASN A 586 34.72 -12.87 35.06
C ASN A 586 34.75 -13.56 33.69
N PRO A 587 35.87 -13.67 32.95
CA PRO A 587 35.90 -14.29 31.61
C PRO A 587 35.79 -15.82 31.63
N LEU A 588 35.92 -16.49 32.78
CA LEU A 588 35.88 -17.96 32.92
C LEU A 588 34.42 -18.46 32.98
N VAL A 589 34.14 -19.59 32.32
CA VAL A 589 32.77 -20.03 31.92
C VAL A 589 32.16 -21.12 32.85
N ASN A 590 32.74 -21.36 34.02
CA ASN A 590 32.60 -22.68 34.66
C ASN A 590 31.57 -22.83 35.79
N VAL A 591 30.80 -21.81 36.17
CA VAL A 591 29.84 -21.95 37.31
C VAL A 591 28.37 -21.95 36.84
N ALA A 592 27.90 -20.98 36.02
CA ALA A 592 26.53 -20.97 35.47
C ALA A 592 26.48 -21.15 33.92
N LYS A 593 26.28 -22.38 33.43
CA LYS A 593 26.42 -22.74 32.00
C LYS A 593 25.36 -22.15 31.05
N ASN A 594 24.12 -21.94 31.51
CA ASN A 594 22.96 -21.66 30.65
C ASN A 594 21.90 -20.76 31.32
N GLN A 595 22.27 -19.83 32.21
CA GLN A 595 21.29 -19.10 33.05
C GLN A 595 21.18 -17.60 32.76
N ALA A 596 21.82 -17.09 31.71
CA ALA A 596 21.88 -15.65 31.46
C ALA A 596 21.07 -15.28 30.21
N ASP A 597 19.89 -14.66 30.43
CA ASP A 597 19.36 -13.53 29.65
C ASP A 597 17.92 -13.68 29.15
N ASP A 598 17.01 -12.98 29.83
CA ASP A 598 15.60 -12.78 29.47
C ASP A 598 15.40 -11.41 28.85
N GLN A 599 15.99 -11.20 27.67
CA GLN A 599 16.01 -9.88 27.03
C GLN A 599 14.63 -9.55 26.48
N ARG A 600 13.88 -8.73 27.23
CA ARG A 600 12.59 -8.20 26.81
C ARG A 600 12.30 -6.82 27.40
N ILE A 601 11.42 -6.09 26.71
CA ILE A 601 10.81 -4.85 27.16
C ILE A 601 9.30 -5.06 27.22
N VAL A 602 8.69 -4.66 28.33
CA VAL A 602 7.24 -4.55 28.45
C VAL A 602 6.89 -3.13 28.87
N ALA A 603 6.27 -2.39 27.95
CA ALA A 603 5.78 -1.05 28.24
C ALA A 603 4.27 -1.08 28.49
N LYS A 604 3.83 -0.40 29.54
CA LYS A 604 2.42 -0.36 29.97
C LYS A 604 1.95 1.05 30.28
N VAL A 605 0.70 1.32 29.97
CA VAL A 605 0.06 2.63 30.21
C VAL A 605 -0.29 2.75 31.69
N LEU A 606 0.28 3.76 32.37
CA LEU A 606 0.11 3.98 33.81
C LEU A 606 -1.31 4.48 34.17
N GLY A 607 -1.92 5.27 33.29
CA GLY A 607 -3.20 5.93 33.58
C GLY A 607 -3.06 7.00 34.66
N GLN A 608 -3.97 7.01 35.64
CA GLN A 608 -4.01 7.99 36.73
C GLN A 608 -3.38 7.47 38.05
N GLN A 609 -2.74 6.29 38.03
CA GLN A 609 -2.16 5.70 39.24
C GLN A 609 -0.88 6.44 39.65
N SER A 610 -0.76 6.78 40.93
CA SER A 610 0.42 7.43 41.52
C SER A 610 1.35 6.47 42.25
N SER A 611 0.87 5.26 42.55
CA SER A 611 1.66 4.18 43.14
C SER A 611 1.33 2.87 42.47
N VAL A 612 2.35 2.10 42.08
CA VAL A 612 2.20 0.81 41.40
C VAL A 612 3.25 -0.16 41.95
N ASN A 613 2.83 -1.36 42.35
CA ASN A 613 3.71 -2.50 42.63
C ASN A 613 3.77 -3.49 41.45
N PHE A 614 4.60 -4.54 41.54
CA PHE A 614 4.76 -5.52 40.46
C PHE A 614 3.45 -6.23 40.04
N ALA A 615 2.58 -6.59 40.99
CA ALA A 615 1.33 -7.27 40.67
C ALA A 615 0.30 -6.33 40.03
N GLU A 616 0.33 -5.05 40.39
CA GLU A 616 -0.49 -4.01 39.74
C GLU A 616 -0.01 -3.72 38.32
N PHE A 617 1.31 -3.71 38.10
CA PHE A 617 1.89 -3.60 36.76
C PHE A 617 1.40 -4.70 35.82
N ASP A 618 1.31 -5.94 36.28
CA ASP A 618 0.82 -7.05 35.45
C ASP A 618 -0.63 -6.81 34.96
N ARG A 619 -1.42 -6.00 35.67
CA ARG A 619 -2.80 -5.63 35.33
C ARG A 619 -2.92 -4.32 34.56
N LEU A 620 -1.83 -3.59 34.33
CA LEU A 620 -1.83 -2.40 33.48
C LEU A 620 -1.93 -2.81 31.99
N PRO A 621 -2.61 -2.01 31.14
CA PRO A 621 -2.68 -2.26 29.70
C PRO A 621 -1.31 -2.23 29.03
N GLN A 622 -0.99 -3.28 28.26
CA GLN A 622 0.21 -3.31 27.42
C GLN A 622 0.14 -2.26 26.31
N TYR A 623 1.23 -1.49 26.19
CA TYR A 623 1.51 -0.64 25.05
C TYR A 623 2.40 -1.35 24.02
N ALA A 624 3.48 -1.99 24.49
CA ALA A 624 4.41 -2.73 23.64
C ALA A 624 5.07 -3.90 24.40
N TYR A 625 5.32 -4.99 23.68
CA TYR A 625 6.13 -6.14 24.09
C TYR A 625 7.22 -6.36 23.05
N ILE A 626 8.48 -6.20 23.44
CA ILE A 626 9.64 -6.35 22.55
C ILE A 626 10.54 -7.44 23.13
N SER A 627 10.95 -8.40 22.33
CA SER A 627 11.88 -9.45 22.75
C SER A 627 12.94 -9.68 21.69
N THR A 628 14.21 -9.64 22.12
CA THR A 628 15.37 -10.07 21.34
C THR A 628 15.93 -11.39 21.83
N SER A 629 15.16 -12.11 22.66
CA SER A 629 15.48 -13.46 23.09
C SER A 629 14.94 -14.52 22.12
N LEU A 630 15.74 -15.54 21.81
CA LEU A 630 15.30 -16.72 21.03
C LEU A 630 14.13 -17.45 21.71
N GLN A 631 14.03 -17.35 23.02
CA GLN A 631 12.99 -17.99 23.81
C GLN A 631 11.85 -17.03 24.12
N TYR A 632 11.79 -15.86 23.49
CA TYR A 632 10.76 -14.87 23.74
C TYR A 632 10.71 -14.33 25.20
N GLY A 633 11.79 -14.55 25.98
CA GLY A 633 11.97 -14.05 27.35
C GLY A 633 11.59 -15.03 28.48
N GLY A 634 11.79 -16.34 28.31
CA GLY A 634 11.47 -17.38 29.32
C GLY A 634 12.64 -18.21 29.83
N GLY A 635 13.85 -17.70 29.63
CA GLY A 635 14.98 -18.02 30.46
C GLY A 635 15.79 -19.18 29.93
N ARG A 636 17.10 -18.93 29.83
CA ARG A 636 18.24 -19.86 29.61
C ARG A 636 18.97 -19.66 28.29
N GLU A 637 19.23 -18.40 27.96
CA GLU A 637 20.23 -18.06 26.94
C GLU A 637 21.66 -18.27 27.49
N PRO A 638 22.63 -18.58 26.61
CA PRO A 638 24.03 -18.58 26.97
C PRO A 638 24.51 -17.15 27.16
N ARG A 639 25.40 -17.02 28.14
CA ARG A 639 26.13 -15.79 28.42
C ARG A 639 26.84 -15.25 27.16
N LEU A 640 26.91 -13.92 27.05
CA LEU A 640 27.81 -13.24 26.12
C LEU A 640 29.28 -13.65 26.36
N ALA A 641 29.90 -14.24 25.35
CA ALA A 641 31.31 -14.63 25.41
C ALA A 641 32.20 -13.38 25.51
N GLN A 642 33.04 -13.32 26.54
CA GLN A 642 33.98 -12.22 26.77
C GLN A 642 35.41 -12.71 26.52
N ARG A 643 36.09 -12.10 25.53
CA ARG A 643 37.50 -12.43 25.21
C ARG A 643 38.51 -11.62 26.02
N THR A 644 38.09 -10.48 26.57
CA THR A 644 38.91 -9.56 27.34
C THR A 644 38.15 -9.06 28.56
N SER A 645 38.85 -8.84 29.67
CA SER A 645 38.29 -8.24 30.88
C SER A 645 39.08 -6.97 31.24
N THR A 646 38.38 -5.84 31.37
CA THR A 646 38.95 -4.58 31.87
C THR A 646 38.46 -4.36 33.30
N TRP A 647 39.39 -4.02 34.19
CA TRP A 647 39.08 -3.65 35.57
C TRP A 647 38.45 -2.26 35.63
N GLN A 648 37.38 -2.16 36.41
CA GLN A 648 36.64 -0.95 36.70
C GLN A 648 36.82 -0.59 38.17
N ASN A 649 37.17 0.66 38.46
CA ASN A 649 37.33 1.10 39.84
C ASN A 649 35.97 1.11 40.57
N VAL A 650 36.01 0.84 41.87
CA VAL A 650 34.86 1.02 42.76
C VAL A 650 35.16 2.19 43.68
N GLU A 651 34.34 3.24 43.61
CA GLU A 651 34.52 4.42 44.45
C GLU A 651 33.75 4.33 45.77
N ARG A 652 34.20 5.09 46.76
CA ARG A 652 33.45 5.33 47.99
C ARG A 652 32.45 6.45 47.74
N THR A 653 31.16 6.20 47.98
CA THR A 653 30.12 7.22 47.94
C THR A 653 29.64 7.62 49.34
N ALA A 654 28.95 8.76 49.43
CA ALA A 654 28.29 9.17 50.66
C ALA A 654 27.18 8.19 51.07
N THR A 655 26.98 8.00 52.37
CA THR A 655 25.91 7.12 52.89
C THR A 655 24.53 7.58 52.43
N THR A 656 24.28 8.89 52.46
CA THR A 656 23.05 9.54 51.99
C THR A 656 23.32 10.33 50.70
N ASN A 657 22.38 10.29 49.76
CA ASN A 657 22.44 11.00 48.47
C ASN A 657 23.78 10.81 47.71
N PRO A 658 24.11 9.56 47.34
CA PRO A 658 25.36 9.26 46.65
C PRO A 658 25.45 9.99 45.31
N ARG A 659 26.66 10.44 44.97
CA ARG A 659 26.98 11.09 43.69
C ARG A 659 28.19 10.39 43.06
N PRO A 660 27.96 9.32 42.28
CA PRO A 660 29.03 8.64 41.57
C PRO A 660 29.76 9.58 40.60
N THR A 661 31.04 9.31 40.39
CA THR A 661 31.90 10.00 39.42
C THR A 661 32.46 9.06 38.35
N ILE A 662 32.41 7.75 38.59
CA ILE A 662 32.91 6.73 37.67
C ILE A 662 31.88 6.48 36.56
N LEU A 663 32.34 6.56 35.30
CA LEU A 663 31.52 6.22 34.14
C LEU A 663 31.20 4.72 34.08
N PRO A 664 29.98 4.32 33.69
CA PRO A 664 29.67 2.91 33.48
C PRO A 664 30.46 2.31 32.32
N ASP A 665 30.99 1.12 32.55
CA ASP A 665 31.62 0.31 31.52
C ASP A 665 30.55 -0.23 30.56
N ILE A 666 30.85 -0.25 29.27
CA ILE A 666 29.96 -0.76 28.24
C ILE A 666 29.45 -2.18 28.48
N ARG A 667 30.22 -3.02 29.17
CA ARG A 667 29.84 -4.41 29.46
C ARG A 667 28.72 -4.52 30.50
N SER A 668 28.40 -3.42 31.18
CA SER A 668 27.22 -3.30 32.04
C SER A 668 25.94 -2.93 31.27
N ARG A 669 26.04 -2.64 29.98
CA ARG A 669 24.90 -2.24 29.15
C ARG A 669 23.98 -3.43 28.92
N GLU A 670 22.73 -3.29 29.34
CA GLU A 670 21.68 -4.27 29.15
C GLU A 670 20.45 -3.63 28.50
N GLY A 671 19.69 -4.40 27.72
CA GLY A 671 18.51 -3.94 26.99
C GLY A 671 18.66 -4.02 25.47
N MET A 672 17.79 -3.30 24.77
CA MET A 672 17.64 -3.43 23.32
C MET A 672 17.19 -2.14 22.65
N ARG A 673 17.42 -2.08 21.34
CA ARG A 673 17.05 -0.93 20.51
C ARG A 673 16.61 -1.36 19.11
N LEU A 674 15.89 -0.47 18.45
CA LEU A 674 15.65 -0.53 17.01
C LEU A 674 17.01 -0.49 16.29
N ARG A 675 17.18 -1.36 15.29
CA ARG A 675 18.42 -1.43 14.51
C ARG A 675 18.71 -0.11 13.83
N TRP A 676 19.99 0.25 13.77
CA TRP A 676 20.44 1.40 13.00
C TRP A 676 20.54 1.04 11.53
N PHE A 677 20.42 2.03 10.63
CA PHE A 677 20.64 1.79 9.19
C PHE A 677 22.03 1.25 8.88
N ARG A 678 23.01 1.60 9.72
CA ARG A 678 24.32 1.00 9.70
C ARG A 678 24.66 0.54 11.11
N GLU A 679 24.57 -0.76 11.29
CA GLU A 679 24.79 -1.41 12.56
C GLU A 679 26.30 -1.36 12.95
N HIS A 680 26.62 -1.33 14.25
CA HIS A 680 28.01 -1.15 14.69
C HIS A 680 28.87 -2.40 14.42
N ALA A 681 30.19 -2.26 14.51
CA ALA A 681 31.12 -3.27 14.02
C ALA A 681 31.05 -4.57 14.82
N SER A 682 30.88 -4.51 16.14
CA SER A 682 30.74 -5.70 16.97
C SER A 682 29.52 -6.54 16.60
N ASN A 683 28.35 -5.93 16.36
CA ASN A 683 27.15 -6.66 15.93
C ASN A 683 27.35 -7.30 14.56
N ARG A 684 27.83 -6.53 13.56
CA ARG A 684 28.08 -7.04 12.19
C ARG A 684 29.11 -8.17 12.13
N ASN A 685 30.12 -8.15 12.99
CA ASN A 685 31.14 -9.20 13.03
C ASN A 685 30.66 -10.50 13.69
N ASN A 686 29.61 -10.45 14.52
CA ASN A 686 29.13 -11.59 15.30
C ASN A 686 27.84 -12.22 14.74
N THR A 687 27.44 -11.91 13.50
CA THR A 687 26.31 -12.55 12.81
C THR A 687 26.60 -13.98 12.33
N GLY A 688 27.73 -14.58 12.73
CA GLY A 688 28.07 -15.96 12.43
C GLY A 688 28.26 -16.21 10.92
N PRO A 689 27.56 -17.19 10.32
CA PRO A 689 27.62 -17.45 8.87
C PRO A 689 27.18 -16.26 8.00
N LEU A 690 26.40 -15.33 8.57
CA LEU A 690 25.93 -14.12 7.90
C LEU A 690 26.92 -12.95 8.05
N ARG A 691 28.16 -13.20 8.50
CA ARG A 691 29.20 -12.15 8.56
C ARG A 691 29.52 -11.67 7.14
N ASN A 692 29.71 -10.36 6.99
CA ASN A 692 29.95 -9.68 5.70
C ASN A 692 28.77 -9.72 4.71
N THR A 693 27.56 -10.12 5.15
CA THR A 693 26.33 -9.89 4.39
C THR A 693 25.65 -8.61 4.90
N SER A 694 24.59 -8.16 4.22
CA SER A 694 23.79 -7.00 4.67
C SER A 694 22.59 -7.38 5.52
N PHE A 695 22.64 -8.54 6.18
CA PHE A 695 21.59 -9.06 7.08
C PHE A 695 21.11 -8.06 8.16
N LEU A 696 22.01 -7.24 8.70
CA LEU A 696 21.63 -6.24 9.71
C LEU A 696 21.20 -4.89 9.09
N GLU A 697 21.34 -4.74 7.78
CA GLU A 697 21.11 -3.50 7.03
C GLU A 697 19.82 -3.62 6.21
N GLU A 698 18.77 -4.22 6.80
CA GLU A 698 17.42 -4.35 6.24
C GLU A 698 16.62 -3.03 6.21
N ALA A 699 15.61 -2.96 5.35
CA ALA A 699 14.72 -1.80 5.25
C ALA A 699 13.62 -1.85 6.34
N PRO A 700 13.69 -1.06 7.43
CA PRO A 700 12.82 -1.19 8.61
C PRO A 700 11.35 -0.84 8.37
N LEU A 701 11.01 -0.28 7.21
CA LEU A 701 9.66 0.19 6.88
C LEU A 701 9.07 -0.52 5.67
N ALA A 702 9.88 -1.27 4.91
CA ALA A 702 9.41 -2.03 3.75
C ALA A 702 8.76 -3.35 4.16
N THR A 703 9.43 -4.10 5.05
CA THR A 703 9.08 -5.47 5.45
C THR A 703 8.88 -5.62 6.96
N TRP A 704 8.93 -4.51 7.70
CA TRP A 704 8.76 -4.45 9.14
C TRP A 704 7.83 -3.29 9.54
N ASN A 705 7.21 -3.41 10.71
CA ASN A 705 6.34 -2.42 11.34
C ASN A 705 6.82 -2.10 12.77
N PRO A 706 7.69 -1.11 12.96
CA PRO A 706 8.15 -0.68 14.28
C PRO A 706 7.02 -0.19 15.20
N ARG A 707 5.84 0.14 14.65
CA ARG A 707 4.67 0.60 15.42
C ARG A 707 3.91 -0.55 16.09
N ALA A 708 4.24 -1.80 15.80
CA ALA A 708 3.57 -2.98 16.31
C ALA A 708 3.63 -3.10 17.85
N ALA A 709 2.56 -3.55 18.48
CA ALA A 709 2.52 -3.84 19.91
C ALA A 709 3.32 -5.09 20.28
N TYR A 710 3.59 -5.98 19.31
CA TYR A 710 4.42 -7.17 19.49
C TYR A 710 5.60 -7.16 18.51
N ALA A 711 6.80 -7.04 19.08
CA ALA A 711 8.06 -7.15 18.37
C ALA A 711 8.88 -8.33 18.89
N THR A 712 8.60 -9.52 18.35
CA THR A 712 9.33 -10.75 18.65
C THR A 712 9.60 -11.51 17.35
N ARG A 713 10.35 -12.62 17.40
CA ARG A 713 10.67 -13.39 16.20
C ARG A 713 9.45 -14.14 15.65
N SER A 714 9.41 -14.30 14.33
CA SER A 714 8.53 -15.29 13.69
C SER A 714 9.23 -16.65 13.53
N PRO A 715 8.51 -17.74 13.20
CA PRO A 715 9.12 -19.04 12.86
C PRO A 715 10.02 -18.99 11.62
N TRP A 716 9.86 -17.96 10.80
CA TRP A 716 10.46 -17.82 9.48
C TRP A 716 11.46 -16.68 9.40
N ASP A 717 11.81 -16.05 10.52
CA ASP A 717 12.83 -15.00 10.53
C ASP A 717 14.23 -15.60 10.34
N ASN A 718 15.07 -14.89 9.59
CA ASN A 718 16.51 -15.19 9.57
C ASN A 718 17.13 -14.97 10.95
N ILE A 719 18.01 -15.89 11.34
CA ILE A 719 18.77 -15.80 12.59
C ILE A 719 20.25 -15.63 12.28
N GLY A 720 20.80 -14.47 12.62
CA GLY A 720 22.23 -14.21 12.66
C GLY A 720 22.84 -14.65 14.00
N GLY A 721 24.08 -15.12 13.93
CA GLY A 721 24.83 -15.65 15.07
C GLY A 721 25.16 -17.14 14.89
N THR A 722 25.90 -17.71 15.84
CA THR A 722 26.22 -19.14 15.84
C THR A 722 25.23 -19.87 16.75
N LEU A 723 24.32 -20.66 16.18
CA LEU A 723 23.46 -21.56 16.95
C LEU A 723 24.31 -22.76 17.40
N ALA A 724 24.54 -22.93 18.70
CA ALA A 724 25.23 -24.10 19.22
C ALA A 724 24.31 -25.32 19.24
N THR A 725 24.80 -26.44 18.71
CA THR A 725 24.14 -27.76 18.74
C THR A 725 24.23 -28.43 20.12
N SER A 726 25.23 -28.07 20.93
CA SER A 726 25.36 -28.41 22.37
C SER A 726 26.33 -27.45 23.09
N GLY A 727 26.14 -27.20 24.40
CA GLY A 727 27.08 -26.44 25.24
C GLY A 727 26.99 -24.90 25.19
N SER A 728 27.75 -24.22 26.05
CA SER A 728 27.70 -22.78 26.41
C SER A 728 28.15 -21.76 25.34
N GLY A 729 28.31 -22.17 24.08
CA GLY A 729 28.69 -21.26 22.98
C GLY A 729 27.50 -20.63 22.26
N GLY A 730 27.67 -19.39 21.79
CA GLY A 730 26.81 -18.76 20.78
C GLY A 730 25.76 -17.79 21.31
N GLY A 731 25.95 -16.48 21.07
CA GLY A 731 25.05 -15.38 21.45
C GLY A 731 25.79 -14.03 21.37
N PRO A 732 25.10 -12.89 21.16
CA PRO A 732 23.65 -12.76 21.01
C PRO A 732 23.24 -13.18 19.60
N TRP A 733 21.97 -13.55 19.47
CA TRP A 733 21.37 -13.81 18.18
C TRP A 733 20.66 -12.58 17.66
N PHE A 734 20.65 -12.47 16.34
CA PHE A 734 20.12 -11.31 15.64
C PHE A 734 18.95 -11.79 14.77
N PHE A 735 17.79 -11.17 14.92
CA PHE A 735 16.57 -11.41 14.15
C PHE A 735 15.64 -10.21 14.31
N GLY A 736 14.47 -10.19 13.68
CA GLY A 736 13.52 -9.08 13.86
C GLY A 736 14.00 -7.74 13.29
N ILE A 737 13.56 -6.61 13.87
CA ILE A 737 14.13 -5.28 13.59
C ILE A 737 14.71 -4.60 14.85
N TYR A 738 14.60 -5.28 15.99
CA TYR A 738 15.23 -4.88 17.25
C TYR A 738 16.46 -5.74 17.49
N THR A 739 17.44 -5.20 18.19
CA THR A 739 18.69 -5.90 18.48
C THR A 739 19.19 -5.58 19.89
N ARG A 740 19.87 -6.56 20.49
CA ARG A 740 20.71 -6.37 21.67
C ARG A 740 22.08 -5.91 21.21
N ASP A 741 22.65 -4.96 21.96
CA ASP A 741 23.99 -4.46 21.68
C ASP A 741 25.08 -5.42 22.19
N LEU A 742 26.06 -5.72 21.34
CA LEU A 742 27.37 -6.20 21.77
C LEU A 742 28.26 -5.04 22.24
N TYR A 743 29.32 -5.38 22.98
CA TYR A 743 30.31 -4.41 23.45
C TYR A 743 31.02 -3.74 22.26
N ASP A 744 30.77 -2.45 22.05
CA ASP A 744 31.32 -1.62 20.98
C ASP A 744 31.40 -0.15 21.41
N GLN A 745 32.50 0.54 21.13
CA GLN A 745 32.68 1.95 21.51
C GLN A 745 31.46 2.82 21.14
N ALA A 746 30.80 2.54 20.01
CA ALA A 746 29.62 3.24 19.55
C ALA A 746 28.43 3.22 20.52
N VAL A 747 28.34 2.26 21.45
CA VAL A 747 27.28 2.16 22.48
C VAL A 747 27.81 2.39 23.90
N SER A 748 29.02 2.94 24.03
CA SER A 748 29.59 3.38 25.30
C SER A 748 28.89 4.64 25.84
N TRP A 749 29.03 4.93 27.14
CA TRP A 749 28.44 6.12 27.76
C TRP A 749 28.68 7.43 26.98
N ASN A 750 29.93 7.67 26.58
CA ASN A 750 30.33 8.93 25.93
C ASN A 750 29.80 9.05 24.50
N ASP A 751 29.71 7.95 23.76
CA ASP A 751 29.23 7.93 22.36
C ASP A 751 27.69 7.87 22.27
N GLN A 752 27.03 7.90 23.43
CA GLN A 752 25.59 7.74 23.59
C GLN A 752 24.93 9.00 24.18
N VAL A 753 25.66 10.10 24.26
CA VAL A 753 25.17 11.40 24.73
C VAL A 753 24.17 11.98 23.70
N PRO A 754 22.92 12.27 24.09
CA PRO A 754 21.90 12.84 23.21
C PRO A 754 22.12 14.34 23.00
N VAL A 755 21.50 14.89 21.94
CA VAL A 755 21.66 16.30 21.58
C VAL A 755 20.58 17.16 22.26
N PHE A 756 20.98 18.19 23.01
CA PHE A 756 20.04 19.13 23.63
C PHE A 756 19.58 20.20 22.64
N ARG A 757 18.26 20.36 22.48
CA ARG A 757 17.63 21.43 21.68
C ARG A 757 16.27 21.80 22.28
N ASN A 758 15.85 23.06 22.18
CA ASN A 758 14.50 23.50 22.59
C ASN A 758 14.02 22.99 23.97
N GLY A 759 14.93 22.88 24.95
CA GLY A 759 14.61 22.41 26.30
C GLY A 759 14.51 20.89 26.48
N LYS A 760 14.73 20.07 25.43
CA LYS A 760 14.65 18.61 25.46
C LYS A 760 15.90 17.94 24.86
N TYR A 761 16.10 16.66 25.15
CA TYR A 761 17.16 15.82 24.59
C TYR A 761 16.65 14.95 23.45
N TYR A 762 17.26 15.10 22.28
CA TYR A 762 16.88 14.46 21.02
C TYR A 762 17.78 13.26 20.71
N GLY A 763 17.18 12.24 20.09
CA GLY A 763 17.86 11.06 19.58
C GLY A 763 17.77 10.91 18.07
N ASN A 764 18.06 9.71 17.56
CA ASN A 764 17.79 9.31 16.18
C ASN A 764 17.20 7.88 16.21
N PRO A 765 15.98 7.64 15.67
CA PRO A 765 15.39 6.31 15.64
C PRO A 765 16.21 5.26 14.86
N PHE A 766 17.01 5.68 13.89
CA PHE A 766 17.75 4.78 12.99
C PHE A 766 19.28 4.97 13.04
N GLY A 767 19.79 5.64 14.09
CA GLY A 767 21.21 5.94 14.25
C GLY A 767 21.56 6.27 15.71
N THR A 768 22.78 6.73 15.95
CA THR A 768 23.21 7.05 17.31
C THR A 768 22.49 8.30 17.84
N PRO A 769 22.27 8.43 19.16
CA PRO A 769 21.69 9.63 19.74
C PRO A 769 22.51 10.91 19.46
N MET A 770 23.82 10.78 19.30
CA MET A 770 24.71 11.90 18.95
C MET A 770 24.41 12.51 17.57
N GLU A 771 23.88 11.72 16.63
CA GLU A 771 23.45 12.27 15.34
C GLU A 771 22.28 13.25 15.49
N GLY A 772 21.45 13.07 16.54
CA GLY A 772 20.41 14.00 16.97
C GLY A 772 19.57 14.56 15.83
N LYS A 773 18.67 13.74 15.28
CA LYS A 773 17.78 14.17 14.19
C LYS A 773 16.63 14.99 14.75
N GLU A 774 16.38 16.14 14.14
CA GLU A 774 15.34 17.05 14.62
C GLU A 774 13.94 16.48 14.42
N ARG A 775 13.63 16.02 13.20
CA ARG A 775 12.33 15.44 12.84
C ARG A 775 12.48 14.34 11.81
N ILE A 776 11.81 13.21 12.05
CA ILE A 776 11.64 12.10 11.11
C ILE A 776 10.15 11.75 11.05
N VAL A 777 9.48 12.20 9.99
CA VAL A 777 8.04 12.02 9.78
C VAL A 777 7.80 11.01 8.67
N LEU A 778 6.90 10.06 8.90
CA LEU A 778 6.63 8.96 7.95
C LEU A 778 5.15 8.75 7.67
N PHE A 779 4.28 8.92 8.67
CA PHE A 779 2.85 8.60 8.52
C PHE A 779 1.98 9.83 8.69
N ASP A 780 1.02 10.01 7.79
CA ASP A 780 -0.07 10.97 8.01
C ASP A 780 -1.15 10.41 8.91
N VAL A 781 -1.91 11.32 9.49
CA VAL A 781 -3.20 11.05 10.12
C VAL A 781 -4.30 11.75 9.31
N PRO A 782 -5.52 11.20 9.24
CA PRO A 782 -6.64 11.85 8.58
C PRO A 782 -6.88 13.26 9.13
N ARG A 783 -7.36 14.17 8.28
CA ARG A 783 -7.69 15.56 8.64
C ARG A 783 -9.05 15.92 8.08
N THR A 784 -9.84 16.70 8.81
CA THR A 784 -11.19 17.09 8.39
C THR A 784 -11.19 17.89 7.08
N ASP A 785 -10.14 18.68 6.84
CA ASP A 785 -10.03 19.57 5.67
C ASP A 785 -9.77 18.82 4.36
N VAL A 786 -9.14 17.65 4.45
CA VAL A 786 -8.75 16.83 3.31
C VAL A 786 -9.73 15.67 3.12
N GLY A 787 -10.25 15.12 4.22
CA GLY A 787 -11.08 13.93 4.22
C GLY A 787 -10.36 12.70 3.65
N LEU A 788 -11.13 11.64 3.43
CA LEU A 788 -10.70 10.45 2.71
C LEU A 788 -11.27 10.49 1.29
N VAL A 789 -10.47 10.93 0.33
CA VAL A 789 -10.85 11.07 -1.09
C VAL A 789 -10.30 9.97 -1.99
N SER A 790 -9.30 9.23 -1.51
CA SER A 790 -8.70 8.11 -2.22
C SER A 790 -8.38 6.96 -1.27
N LEU A 791 -8.60 5.73 -1.73
CA LEU A 791 -8.17 4.54 -0.99
C LEU A 791 -6.64 4.52 -0.80
N GLY A 792 -5.87 5.17 -1.68
CA GLY A 792 -4.41 5.27 -1.53
C GLY A 792 -3.95 5.92 -0.23
N GLN A 793 -4.77 6.81 0.37
CA GLN A 793 -4.46 7.44 1.67
C GLN A 793 -4.43 6.43 2.83
N LEU A 794 -5.05 5.26 2.67
CA LEU A 794 -5.03 4.19 3.68
C LEU A 794 -3.63 3.62 3.91
N GLN A 795 -2.64 3.95 3.06
CA GLN A 795 -1.24 3.55 3.26
C GLN A 795 -0.66 3.94 4.64
N HIS A 796 -1.20 4.98 5.27
CA HIS A 796 -0.73 5.47 6.57
C HIS A 796 -1.41 4.78 7.78
N ALA A 797 -2.50 4.05 7.56
CA ALA A 797 -3.17 3.31 8.61
C ALA A 797 -2.30 2.12 9.09
N LYS A 798 -2.37 1.80 10.38
CA LYS A 798 -1.74 0.61 10.95
C LYS A 798 -2.73 -0.55 10.89
N PHE A 799 -2.42 -1.58 10.10
CA PHE A 799 -3.27 -2.76 9.87
C PHE A 799 -2.86 -4.02 10.65
N SER A 800 -1.76 -3.96 11.41
CA SER A 800 -1.21 -5.11 12.13
C SER A 800 -0.47 -4.68 13.39
N ASP A 801 -0.57 -5.52 14.41
CA ASP A 801 0.21 -5.44 15.66
C ASP A 801 1.38 -6.44 15.73
N PHE A 802 1.66 -7.12 14.62
CA PHE A 802 2.87 -7.93 14.43
C PHE A 802 3.96 -7.13 13.73
N VAL A 803 5.18 -7.16 14.28
CA VAL A 803 6.34 -6.41 13.76
C VAL A 803 6.77 -6.85 12.36
N TRP A 804 6.53 -8.10 11.98
CA TRP A 804 6.96 -8.64 10.67
C TRP A 804 6.04 -8.28 9.51
N HIS A 805 4.83 -7.77 9.77
CA HIS A 805 4.02 -7.19 8.72
C HIS A 805 4.56 -5.80 8.33
N PRO A 806 4.39 -5.36 7.08
CA PRO A 806 4.97 -4.11 6.59
C PRO A 806 4.34 -2.87 7.23
N SER A 807 5.13 -1.80 7.40
CA SER A 807 4.65 -0.51 7.91
C SER A 807 3.60 0.14 7.01
N TYR A 808 3.79 0.01 5.69
CA TYR A 808 2.88 0.46 4.64
C TYR A 808 2.22 -0.75 3.99
N ALA A 809 1.11 -1.22 4.56
CA ALA A 809 0.47 -2.45 4.09
C ALA A 809 -0.50 -2.21 2.93
N PHE A 810 -1.21 -1.07 2.89
CA PHE A 810 -2.19 -0.81 1.84
C PHE A 810 -1.57 -0.07 0.64
N GLY A 811 -1.89 -0.48 -0.60
CA GLY A 811 -1.38 0.12 -1.83
C GLY A 811 0.09 -0.23 -2.14
N ASN A 812 0.80 -0.86 -1.22
CA ASN A 812 2.12 -1.46 -1.42
C ASN A 812 1.97 -2.84 -2.09
N SER A 813 3.03 -3.32 -2.76
CA SER A 813 3.03 -4.60 -3.48
C SER A 813 4.30 -5.43 -3.29
N LEU A 814 5.24 -4.97 -2.44
CA LEU A 814 6.42 -5.74 -2.10
C LEU A 814 6.02 -7.08 -1.45
N ALA A 815 6.60 -8.17 -1.94
CA ALA A 815 6.44 -9.50 -1.37
C ALA A 815 6.94 -9.53 0.08
N ASP A 816 6.20 -10.18 0.98
CA ASP A 816 6.73 -10.49 2.31
C ASP A 816 7.82 -11.56 2.17
N PRO A 817 9.07 -11.31 2.62
CA PRO A 817 10.14 -12.29 2.46
C PRO A 817 9.88 -13.61 3.21
N ARG A 818 9.06 -13.57 4.27
CA ARG A 818 8.74 -14.77 5.07
C ARG A 818 7.79 -15.70 4.35
N VAL A 819 6.98 -15.24 3.39
CA VAL A 819 6.19 -16.16 2.57
C VAL A 819 7.08 -17.01 1.68
N ALA A 820 8.24 -16.50 1.27
CA ALA A 820 9.18 -17.23 0.43
C ALA A 820 9.99 -18.32 1.17
N SER A 821 9.69 -18.54 2.45
CA SER A 821 10.47 -19.36 3.36
C SER A 821 9.72 -20.63 3.77
N GLY A 822 10.47 -21.71 4.00
CA GLY A 822 9.94 -23.03 4.30
C GLY A 822 10.47 -24.12 3.37
N LYS A 823 9.95 -25.35 3.52
CA LYS A 823 10.40 -26.52 2.76
C LYS A 823 10.06 -26.46 1.26
N TYR A 824 9.10 -25.61 0.90
CA TYR A 824 8.69 -25.34 -0.48
C TYR A 824 9.05 -23.88 -0.80
N SER A 825 10.17 -23.68 -1.47
CA SER A 825 10.64 -22.36 -1.89
C SER A 825 9.78 -21.82 -3.03
N GLY A 826 9.20 -20.63 -2.87
CA GLY A 826 8.38 -20.01 -3.90
C GLY A 826 7.68 -18.74 -3.43
N LEU A 827 7.28 -17.90 -4.38
CA LEU A 827 6.45 -16.72 -4.14
C LEU A 827 5.07 -16.87 -4.81
N ASP A 828 4.62 -18.11 -5.03
CA ASP A 828 3.35 -18.47 -5.68
C ASP A 828 2.12 -18.44 -4.76
N HIS A 829 2.31 -17.97 -3.53
CA HIS A 829 1.31 -18.03 -2.47
C HIS A 829 1.41 -16.79 -1.53
N THR A 830 0.45 -16.62 -0.62
CA THR A 830 0.36 -15.48 0.32
C THR A 830 0.63 -15.82 1.78
N ALA A 831 0.81 -17.08 2.14
CA ALA A 831 1.23 -17.50 3.48
C ALA A 831 2.23 -18.65 3.37
N PRO A 832 3.18 -18.83 4.31
CA PRO A 832 4.14 -19.92 4.23
C PRO A 832 3.46 -21.30 4.15
N PRO A 833 3.89 -22.20 3.26
CA PRO A 833 3.27 -23.50 3.09
C PRO A 833 3.65 -24.42 4.27
N LEU A 834 2.64 -25.08 4.85
CA LEU A 834 2.80 -25.94 6.03
C LEU A 834 2.89 -27.41 5.59
N SER A 835 3.97 -28.11 5.94
CA SER A 835 4.31 -29.43 5.41
C SER A 835 3.99 -30.60 6.36
N SER A 836 4.19 -30.43 7.66
CA SER A 836 3.93 -31.45 8.67
C SER A 836 2.60 -31.25 9.39
N SER A 837 2.07 -32.31 10.03
CA SER A 837 0.87 -32.19 10.87
C SER A 837 1.07 -31.22 12.04
N GLY A 838 2.28 -31.14 12.60
CA GLY A 838 2.64 -30.19 13.65
C GLY A 838 2.66 -28.74 13.15
N GLU A 839 3.29 -28.50 12.00
CA GLU A 839 3.31 -27.19 11.34
C GLU A 839 1.90 -26.71 11.02
N LYS A 840 1.07 -27.59 10.44
CA LYS A 840 -0.33 -27.30 10.16
C LYS A 840 -1.07 -26.99 11.45
N ARG A 841 -0.92 -27.79 12.50
CA ARG A 841 -1.63 -27.57 13.76
C ARG A 841 -1.29 -26.25 14.44
N TYR A 842 -0.03 -25.82 14.40
CA TYR A 842 0.45 -24.65 15.15
C TYR A 842 0.88 -23.46 14.27
N GLY A 843 0.53 -23.45 12.99
CA GLY A 843 0.83 -22.35 12.07
C GLY A 843 2.34 -22.04 11.99
N GLY A 844 3.18 -23.08 12.00
CA GLY A 844 4.65 -22.95 12.04
C GLY A 844 5.24 -22.68 13.43
N PHE A 845 4.45 -22.40 14.47
CA PHE A 845 4.94 -22.25 15.84
C PHE A 845 5.12 -23.60 16.55
N ASP A 846 5.86 -24.53 15.93
CA ASP A 846 6.13 -25.86 16.46
C ASP A 846 7.62 -26.09 16.77
N ARG A 847 7.91 -27.19 17.46
CA ARG A 847 9.28 -27.56 17.84
C ARG A 847 10.28 -27.60 16.68
N ASN A 848 9.87 -27.89 15.44
CA ASN A 848 10.83 -27.99 14.33
C ASN A 848 11.26 -26.64 13.78
N ASN A 849 10.37 -25.64 13.83
CA ASN A 849 10.61 -24.31 13.30
C ASN A 849 11.06 -23.29 14.36
N ILE A 850 10.85 -23.58 15.64
CA ILE A 850 11.24 -22.66 16.74
C ILE A 850 12.18 -23.34 17.74
N GLY A 851 12.08 -24.66 17.93
CA GLY A 851 12.73 -25.44 18.98
C GLY A 851 14.00 -26.15 18.54
N TRP A 852 15.08 -25.41 18.27
CA TRP A 852 16.29 -25.99 17.66
C TRP A 852 17.29 -26.65 18.64
N SER A 853 17.12 -26.45 19.95
CA SER A 853 18.08 -26.96 20.94
C SER A 853 17.63 -28.28 21.56
N ALA A 854 18.48 -29.30 21.47
CA ALA A 854 18.34 -30.56 22.20
C ALA A 854 18.96 -30.50 23.61
N ASP A 855 19.50 -29.35 24.03
CA ASP A 855 20.10 -29.15 25.34
C ASP A 855 19.00 -29.19 26.42
N ALA A 856 19.04 -30.19 27.30
CA ALA A 856 18.08 -30.36 28.38
C ALA A 856 18.14 -29.23 29.40
N GLU A 857 19.29 -28.58 29.57
CA GLU A 857 19.42 -27.40 30.43
C GLU A 857 18.74 -26.19 29.79
N ARG A 858 18.77 -26.02 28.47
CA ARG A 858 18.13 -24.87 27.79
C ARG A 858 16.65 -25.07 27.49
N SER A 859 16.23 -26.32 27.31
CA SER A 859 14.88 -26.65 26.85
C SER A 859 14.00 -27.29 27.91
N GLY A 860 14.54 -27.68 29.10
CA GLY A 860 13.85 -28.06 30.36
C GLY A 860 12.85 -29.23 30.30
N GLY A 861 11.97 -29.24 29.30
CA GLY A 861 11.05 -30.29 28.87
C GLY A 861 11.17 -30.63 27.36
N GLY A 862 12.25 -30.22 26.68
CA GLY A 862 12.55 -30.53 25.29
C GLY A 862 12.24 -29.41 24.27
N PRO A 863 12.53 -29.62 22.98
CA PRO A 863 12.37 -28.65 21.91
C PRO A 863 11.03 -27.88 21.84
N ASP A 864 9.92 -28.47 22.28
CA ASP A 864 8.61 -27.82 22.19
C ASP A 864 8.41 -26.71 23.25
N THR A 865 9.18 -26.68 24.34
CA THR A 865 9.05 -25.67 25.41
C THR A 865 9.18 -24.24 24.85
N TRP A 866 10.12 -23.99 23.94
CA TRP A 866 10.31 -22.67 23.32
C TRP A 866 9.17 -22.32 22.37
N ALA A 867 8.68 -23.31 21.64
CA ALA A 867 7.54 -23.15 20.75
C ALA A 867 6.28 -22.83 21.58
N MET A 868 6.04 -23.56 22.68
CA MET A 868 4.97 -23.28 23.65
C MET A 868 5.01 -21.84 24.16
N GLN A 869 6.19 -21.34 24.49
CA GLN A 869 6.32 -19.96 24.97
C GLN A 869 5.96 -18.93 23.90
N GLY A 870 6.43 -19.13 22.66
CA GLY A 870 6.02 -18.29 21.53
C GLY A 870 4.50 -18.31 21.32
N ARG A 871 3.87 -19.49 21.40
CA ARG A 871 2.41 -19.64 21.31
C ARG A 871 1.69 -18.91 22.44
N ALA A 872 2.19 -19.00 23.68
CA ALA A 872 1.59 -18.37 24.84
C ALA A 872 1.56 -16.84 24.75
N ILE A 873 2.61 -16.20 24.21
CA ILE A 873 2.65 -14.74 23.99
C ILE A 873 1.55 -14.29 23.03
N TYR A 874 1.23 -15.12 22.05
CA TYR A 874 0.14 -14.91 21.10
C TYR A 874 -1.17 -15.58 21.51
N GLN A 875 -1.32 -15.98 22.77
CA GLN A 875 -2.54 -16.57 23.33
C GLN A 875 -3.02 -17.84 22.58
N ASP A 876 -2.07 -18.59 22.02
CA ASP A 876 -2.24 -19.74 21.12
C ASP A 876 -3.12 -19.43 19.89
N LEU A 877 -3.14 -18.17 19.44
CA LEU A 877 -3.90 -17.78 18.24
C LEU A 877 -3.35 -18.45 16.97
N CYS A 878 -2.07 -18.84 16.97
CA CYS A 878 -1.44 -19.62 15.90
C CYS A 878 -2.09 -20.98 15.63
N ASP A 879 -2.88 -21.52 16.58
CA ASP A 879 -3.58 -22.78 16.42
C ASP A 879 -4.78 -22.65 15.48
N THR A 880 -5.37 -21.44 15.41
CA THR A 880 -6.56 -21.17 14.60
C THR A 880 -6.31 -20.19 13.45
N ASP A 881 -5.29 -19.35 13.56
CA ASP A 881 -4.99 -18.27 12.62
C ASP A 881 -3.55 -18.32 12.12
N ASN A 882 -3.35 -17.96 10.85
CA ASN A 882 -2.04 -17.69 10.27
C ASN A 882 -1.59 -16.31 10.75
N LEU A 883 -0.49 -16.27 11.51
CA LEU A 883 0.08 -15.01 12.02
C LEU A 883 1.09 -14.38 11.05
N VAL A 884 1.58 -15.16 10.08
CA VAL A 884 2.55 -14.72 9.06
C VAL A 884 1.94 -14.96 7.69
N TYR A 885 1.74 -13.86 6.97
CA TYR A 885 1.20 -13.85 5.61
C TYR A 885 1.49 -12.50 4.96
N ASP A 886 1.35 -12.44 3.63
CA ASP A 886 1.51 -11.24 2.82
C ASP A 886 0.31 -10.31 3.01
N LEU A 887 0.37 -9.51 4.07
CA LEU A 887 -0.70 -8.57 4.43
C LEU A 887 -1.00 -7.57 3.30
N SER A 888 0.02 -7.11 2.57
CA SER A 888 -0.17 -6.13 1.49
C SER A 888 -0.98 -6.72 0.35
N TYR A 889 -0.64 -7.94 -0.06
CA TYR A 889 -1.37 -8.65 -1.11
C TYR A 889 -2.84 -8.83 -0.74
N GLU A 890 -3.09 -9.33 0.46
CA GLU A 890 -4.42 -9.68 0.97
C GLU A 890 -5.34 -8.46 1.08
N LEU A 891 -4.84 -7.35 1.63
CA LEU A 891 -5.61 -6.10 1.75
C LEU A 891 -5.95 -5.50 0.38
N ASN A 892 -4.98 -5.49 -0.55
CA ASN A 892 -5.23 -5.00 -1.90
C ASN A 892 -6.26 -5.88 -2.62
N HIS A 893 -6.20 -7.20 -2.44
CA HIS A 893 -7.12 -8.16 -3.05
C HIS A 893 -8.56 -7.97 -2.57
N SER A 894 -8.78 -7.62 -1.30
CA SER A 894 -10.13 -7.46 -0.75
C SER A 894 -10.76 -6.10 -1.03
N MET A 895 -9.96 -5.05 -1.29
CA MET A 895 -10.46 -3.67 -1.32
C MET A 895 -10.57 -3.01 -2.69
N TRP A 896 -9.56 -3.12 -3.56
CA TRP A 896 -9.46 -2.27 -4.77
C TRP A 896 -10.61 -2.43 -5.77
N ASP A 897 -11.08 -3.67 -5.93
CA ASP A 897 -12.15 -4.00 -6.87
C ASP A 897 -13.54 -3.80 -6.27
N ASP A 898 -13.68 -3.85 -4.95
CA ASP A 898 -14.99 -3.87 -4.31
C ASP A 898 -15.51 -2.52 -3.84
N PHE A 899 -14.60 -1.62 -3.49
CA PHE A 899 -14.96 -0.33 -2.91
C PHE A 899 -14.56 0.85 -3.79
N PHE A 900 -15.34 1.92 -3.68
CA PHE A 900 -14.96 3.26 -4.10
C PHE A 900 -15.33 4.26 -3.00
N LEU A 901 -14.90 5.51 -3.17
CA LEU A 901 -15.21 6.60 -2.25
C LEU A 901 -16.00 7.67 -3.00
N SER A 902 -17.27 7.85 -2.63
CA SER A 902 -18.06 8.97 -3.10
C SER A 902 -17.71 10.29 -2.38
N THR A 903 -17.12 10.21 -1.19
CA THR A 903 -16.56 11.34 -0.40
C THR A 903 -17.56 12.39 0.07
N GLY A 904 -17.21 13.18 1.09
CA GLY A 904 -18.04 14.27 1.59
C GLY A 904 -19.12 13.83 2.58
N GLN A 905 -19.63 14.81 3.32
CA GLN A 905 -20.68 14.66 4.31
C GLN A 905 -22.06 14.76 3.67
N ARG A 906 -23.11 14.48 4.46
CA ARG A 906 -24.51 14.61 4.01
C ARG A 906 -24.81 15.98 3.38
N TYR A 907 -24.29 17.06 3.99
CA TYR A 907 -24.44 18.41 3.45
C TYR A 907 -23.87 18.54 2.03
N ASP A 908 -22.66 18.02 1.79
CA ASP A 908 -22.02 18.06 0.47
C ASP A 908 -22.83 17.25 -0.56
N LYS A 909 -23.42 16.12 -0.16
CA LYS A 909 -24.32 15.33 -1.00
C LYS A 909 -25.58 16.09 -1.39
N ASP A 910 -26.22 16.78 -0.43
CA ASP A 910 -27.41 17.59 -0.70
C ASP A 910 -27.09 18.76 -1.65
N GLN A 911 -25.94 19.43 -1.43
CA GLN A 911 -25.46 20.48 -2.31
C GLN A 911 -25.19 19.96 -3.74
N PHE A 912 -24.53 18.81 -3.85
CA PHE A 912 -24.26 18.14 -5.12
C PHE A 912 -25.54 17.78 -5.87
N LEU A 913 -26.56 17.25 -5.20
CA LEU A 913 -27.83 16.92 -5.84
C LEU A 913 -28.59 18.17 -6.33
N SER A 914 -28.39 19.32 -5.69
CA SER A 914 -29.03 20.58 -6.08
C SER A 914 -28.43 21.20 -7.36
N ASP A 915 -27.10 21.20 -7.49
CA ASP A 915 -26.38 21.71 -8.66
C ASP A 915 -25.05 20.95 -8.81
N PRO A 916 -25.05 19.76 -9.45
CA PRO A 916 -23.86 18.91 -9.56
C PRO A 916 -22.68 19.59 -10.27
N LEU A 917 -22.95 20.59 -11.12
CA LEU A 917 -21.93 21.28 -11.91
C LEU A 917 -21.22 22.35 -11.10
N ARG A 918 -21.96 23.11 -10.27
CA ARG A 918 -21.38 24.18 -9.44
C ARG A 918 -20.99 23.74 -8.03
N LYS A 919 -21.54 22.62 -7.56
CA LYS A 919 -21.29 22.07 -6.23
C LYS A 919 -20.86 20.59 -6.37
N PRO A 920 -19.70 20.33 -6.99
CA PRO A 920 -19.21 18.97 -7.17
C PRO A 920 -18.96 18.28 -5.82
N LEU A 921 -18.94 16.95 -5.83
CA LEU A 921 -18.44 16.17 -4.68
C LEU A 921 -16.94 16.39 -4.51
N PRO A 922 -16.36 16.18 -3.30
CA PRO A 922 -14.90 16.28 -3.09
C PRO A 922 -14.09 15.51 -4.12
N ASN A 923 -14.57 14.31 -4.46
CA ASN A 923 -14.21 13.62 -5.69
C ASN A 923 -14.96 14.22 -6.89
N GLY A 924 -14.40 15.25 -7.53
CA GLY A 924 -15.01 15.94 -8.67
C GLY A 924 -15.03 15.13 -9.97
N ARG A 925 -14.46 13.92 -9.97
CA ARG A 925 -14.56 12.97 -11.09
C ARG A 925 -15.88 12.19 -11.08
N LEU A 926 -16.65 12.23 -9.99
CA LEU A 926 -17.94 11.58 -9.92
C LEU A 926 -19.04 12.48 -10.49
N ARG A 927 -19.75 11.99 -11.49
CA ARG A 927 -20.88 12.68 -12.13
C ARG A 927 -22.18 11.96 -11.83
N LEU A 928 -23.24 12.72 -11.61
CA LEU A 928 -24.60 12.18 -11.45
C LEU A 928 -25.13 11.70 -12.81
N LEU A 929 -25.64 10.47 -12.88
CA LEU A 929 -26.30 9.95 -14.07
C LEU A 929 -27.48 10.87 -14.46
N PRO A 930 -27.63 11.26 -15.74
CA PRO A 930 -28.74 12.11 -16.18
C PRO A 930 -30.13 11.56 -15.80
N SER A 931 -30.31 10.24 -15.90
CA SER A 931 -31.56 9.53 -15.53
C SER A 931 -31.88 9.56 -14.03
N SER A 932 -30.90 9.86 -13.19
CA SER A 932 -31.07 9.92 -11.72
C SER A 932 -31.45 11.31 -11.22
N ARG A 933 -31.35 12.35 -12.05
CA ARG A 933 -31.68 13.74 -11.67
C ARG A 933 -33.16 13.83 -11.24
N GLY A 934 -33.40 14.37 -10.05
CA GLY A 934 -34.75 14.54 -9.48
C GLY A 934 -35.35 13.29 -8.83
N ASN A 935 -34.72 12.12 -8.96
CA ASN A 935 -35.22 10.83 -8.46
C ASN A 935 -34.40 10.23 -7.31
N ILE A 936 -33.45 10.99 -6.78
CA ILE A 936 -32.48 10.55 -5.76
C ILE A 936 -32.37 11.62 -4.66
N ASN A 937 -32.05 11.20 -3.43
CA ASN A 937 -31.75 12.09 -2.31
C ASN A 937 -30.39 11.75 -1.67
N ALA A 938 -29.93 12.56 -0.71
CA ALA A 938 -28.65 12.31 -0.05
C ALA A 938 -28.59 11.00 0.74
N ASN A 939 -29.71 10.45 1.25
CA ASN A 939 -29.68 9.16 1.93
C ASN A 939 -29.31 8.02 0.96
N ASP A 940 -29.73 8.10 -0.30
CA ASP A 940 -29.30 7.14 -1.32
C ASP A 940 -27.80 7.26 -1.65
N LEU A 941 -27.22 8.46 -1.55
CA LEU A 941 -25.78 8.70 -1.70
C LEU A 941 -24.95 8.41 -0.43
N MET A 942 -25.61 8.27 0.73
CA MET A 942 -25.01 7.91 2.02
C MET A 942 -25.26 6.43 2.37
N ASP A 943 -25.74 5.64 1.41
CA ASP A 943 -25.95 4.19 1.54
C ASP A 943 -24.72 3.43 0.99
N LEU A 944 -24.47 2.22 1.49
CA LEU A 944 -23.35 1.40 1.04
C LEU A 944 -23.52 0.86 -0.39
N HIS A 945 -24.75 0.54 -0.79
CA HIS A 945 -25.05 -0.27 -1.98
C HIS A 945 -25.55 0.57 -3.17
N ARG A 946 -26.25 1.67 -2.89
CA ARG A 946 -26.97 2.48 -3.90
C ARG A 946 -26.16 3.53 -4.65
N PRO A 947 -25.06 4.13 -4.15
CA PRO A 947 -24.44 5.26 -4.86
C PRO A 947 -23.91 4.88 -6.26
N ALA A 948 -23.35 3.69 -6.45
CA ALA A 948 -22.77 3.26 -7.72
C ALA A 948 -23.76 3.12 -8.89
N ARG A 949 -25.07 2.96 -8.63
CA ARG A 949 -26.09 2.96 -9.70
C ARG A 949 -26.44 4.37 -10.19
N HIS A 950 -26.06 5.40 -9.44
CA HIS A 950 -26.40 6.80 -9.71
C HIS A 950 -25.20 7.66 -10.09
N LEU A 951 -23.98 7.14 -9.95
CA LEU A 951 -22.75 7.86 -10.24
C LEU A 951 -21.99 7.19 -11.40
N LEU A 952 -21.45 8.02 -12.29
CA LEU A 952 -20.47 7.63 -13.30
C LEU A 952 -19.13 8.25 -12.96
N LEU A 953 -18.07 7.58 -13.38
CA LEU A 953 -16.70 8.05 -13.25
C LEU A 953 -16.26 8.78 -14.53
N ASP A 954 -16.03 10.08 -14.44
CA ASP A 954 -15.55 10.92 -15.54
C ASP A 954 -14.03 10.87 -15.68
N GLY A 955 -13.56 10.50 -16.87
CA GLY A 955 -12.17 10.22 -17.15
C GLY A 955 -11.72 8.86 -16.61
N ALA A 956 -12.61 7.87 -16.59
CA ALA A 956 -12.25 6.50 -16.23
C ALA A 956 -11.10 6.00 -17.12
N PHE A 957 -10.05 5.49 -16.48
CA PHE A 957 -8.80 5.15 -17.13
C PHE A 957 -8.47 3.67 -16.96
N ASN A 958 -8.47 2.95 -18.09
CA ASN A 958 -8.18 1.54 -18.15
C ASN A 958 -6.67 1.28 -17.98
N VAL A 959 -6.28 0.63 -16.88
CA VAL A 959 -4.88 0.32 -16.54
C VAL A 959 -4.19 -0.58 -17.57
N ASN A 960 -4.95 -1.23 -18.46
CA ASN A 960 -4.41 -2.02 -19.57
C ASN A 960 -3.90 -1.15 -20.75
N SER A 961 -3.94 0.18 -20.63
CA SER A 961 -3.41 1.10 -21.65
C SER A 961 -1.92 0.90 -21.90
N THR A 962 -1.56 0.82 -23.18
CA THR A 962 -0.19 0.79 -23.68
C THR A 962 0.29 2.14 -24.23
N SER A 963 -0.53 3.21 -24.08
CA SER A 963 -0.16 4.56 -24.50
C SER A 963 0.66 5.26 -23.42
N VAL A 964 1.92 5.58 -23.75
CA VAL A 964 2.82 6.34 -22.87
C VAL A 964 2.27 7.74 -22.62
N GLU A 965 1.75 8.41 -23.65
CA GLU A 965 1.19 9.76 -23.52
C GLU A 965 -0.07 9.78 -22.65
N ALA A 966 -0.92 8.76 -22.75
CA ALA A 966 -2.09 8.65 -21.87
C ALA A 966 -1.67 8.48 -20.40
N TRP A 967 -0.69 7.63 -20.11
CA TRP A 967 -0.13 7.49 -18.75
C TRP A 967 0.52 8.78 -18.24
N LYS A 968 1.28 9.48 -19.08
CA LYS A 968 1.84 10.81 -18.72
C LYS A 968 0.74 11.77 -18.29
N ALA A 969 -0.38 11.82 -19.01
CA ALA A 969 -1.48 12.72 -18.70
C ALA A 969 -2.14 12.44 -17.35
N GLN A 970 -2.19 11.18 -16.93
CA GLN A 970 -2.72 10.79 -15.62
C GLN A 970 -1.71 11.06 -14.50
N LEU A 971 -0.44 10.70 -14.70
CA LEU A 971 0.63 10.91 -13.72
C LEU A 971 0.91 12.39 -13.46
N ALA A 972 0.75 13.23 -14.49
CA ALA A 972 0.89 14.69 -14.39
C ALA A 972 -0.40 15.40 -13.98
N ALA A 973 -1.44 14.69 -13.50
CA ALA A 973 -2.71 15.32 -13.11
C ALA A 973 -2.57 16.43 -12.03
N LEU A 974 -1.54 16.34 -11.19
CA LEU A 974 -1.22 17.34 -10.16
C LEU A 974 -0.07 18.31 -10.56
N ARG A 975 0.28 18.37 -11.85
CA ARG A 975 1.32 19.25 -12.38
C ARG A 975 1.02 20.71 -12.04
N GLU A 976 2.04 21.41 -11.54
CA GLU A 976 2.00 22.85 -11.18
C GLU A 976 0.92 23.22 -10.16
N ARG A 977 0.39 22.26 -9.40
CA ARG A 977 -0.58 22.53 -8.34
C ARG A 977 0.11 23.16 -7.13
N THR A 978 -0.56 24.12 -6.50
CA THR A 978 -0.15 24.57 -5.17
C THR A 978 -0.20 23.39 -4.20
N ILE A 979 0.60 23.43 -3.15
CA ILE A 979 0.62 22.42 -2.09
C ILE A 979 0.47 23.12 -0.75
N VAL A 980 0.08 22.37 0.28
CA VAL A 980 0.27 22.82 1.65
C VAL A 980 1.71 22.51 2.02
N THR A 981 2.39 23.43 2.70
CA THR A 981 3.69 23.19 3.30
C THR A 981 3.69 23.68 4.74
N ARG A 982 4.63 23.15 5.53
CA ARG A 982 4.82 23.50 6.93
C ARG A 982 6.16 24.21 7.15
N ASP A 983 6.16 25.22 8.01
CA ASP A 983 7.38 25.89 8.47
C ASP A 983 8.01 25.23 9.72
N ALA A 984 9.14 25.77 10.20
CA ALA A 984 9.84 25.24 11.37
C ALA A 984 8.97 25.25 12.66
N ASN A 985 8.03 26.19 12.76
CA ASN A 985 7.14 26.36 13.91
C ASN A 985 5.85 25.53 13.80
N GLY A 986 5.71 24.75 12.72
CA GLY A 986 4.55 23.90 12.51
C GLY A 986 3.37 24.62 11.85
N ARG A 987 3.54 25.87 11.41
CA ARG A 987 2.48 26.60 10.71
C ARG A 987 2.38 26.13 9.27
N GLU A 988 1.17 25.83 8.85
CA GLU A 988 0.88 25.38 7.49
C GLU A 988 0.48 26.57 6.59
N SER A 989 0.94 26.55 5.34
CA SER A 989 0.68 27.59 4.35
C SER A 989 0.56 27.00 2.95
N VAL A 990 -0.14 27.69 2.05
CA VAL A 990 -0.24 27.28 0.64
C VAL A 990 0.99 27.82 -0.10
N THR A 991 1.69 26.94 -0.81
CA THR A 991 2.90 27.27 -1.57
C THR A 991 2.72 26.83 -3.03
N ALA A 992 3.12 27.68 -3.96
CA ALA A 992 3.20 27.30 -5.37
C ALA A 992 4.30 26.26 -5.59
N VAL A 993 4.03 25.28 -6.45
CA VAL A 993 5.05 24.33 -6.91
C VAL A 993 5.77 24.93 -8.12
N GLU A 994 7.04 24.58 -8.29
CA GLU A 994 7.86 24.98 -9.42
C GLU A 994 7.22 24.57 -10.76
N SER A 995 7.26 25.47 -11.74
CA SER A 995 6.70 25.20 -13.08
C SER A 995 7.37 23.97 -13.70
N GLY A 996 6.60 23.15 -14.41
CA GLY A 996 7.11 21.92 -15.02
C GLY A 996 7.32 20.74 -14.07
N THR A 997 6.81 20.82 -12.83
CA THR A 997 6.93 19.72 -11.86
C THR A 997 5.58 19.27 -11.30
N THR A 998 5.51 18.00 -10.92
CA THR A 998 4.35 17.36 -10.30
C THR A 998 4.70 16.95 -8.88
N ALA A 999 3.92 17.41 -7.90
CA ALA A 999 4.11 17.05 -6.50
C ALA A 999 3.73 15.58 -6.24
N VAL A 1000 4.57 14.86 -5.48
CA VAL A 1000 4.26 13.52 -4.97
C VAL A 1000 3.65 13.64 -3.58
N LEU A 1001 2.51 12.96 -3.37
CA LEU A 1001 1.74 13.02 -2.14
C LEU A 1001 2.13 11.89 -1.16
N GLY A 1002 3.40 11.90 -0.73
CA GLY A 1002 3.87 10.99 0.31
C GLY A 1002 3.55 11.46 1.74
N LEU A 1003 3.37 12.77 1.92
CA LEU A 1003 2.96 13.42 3.16
C LEU A 1003 2.09 14.64 2.85
N ILE A 1004 1.07 14.90 3.66
CA ILE A 1004 0.28 16.13 3.66
C ILE A 1004 1.11 17.23 4.36
N ALA A 1005 1.18 18.43 3.79
CA ALA A 1005 1.91 19.54 4.40
C ALA A 1005 3.39 19.26 4.74
N PRO A 1006 4.23 18.77 3.79
CA PRO A 1006 5.65 18.58 4.03
C PRO A 1006 6.36 19.93 4.28
N VAL A 1007 7.60 19.89 4.75
CA VAL A 1007 8.43 21.10 4.85
C VAL A 1007 8.65 21.66 3.44
N ASN A 1008 8.59 23.00 3.31
CA ASN A 1008 8.75 23.70 2.02
C ASN A 1008 10.20 23.68 1.51
N ALA A 1009 10.70 22.50 1.18
CA ALA A 1009 11.96 22.32 0.48
C ALA A 1009 11.93 21.01 -0.30
N ALA A 1010 12.50 21.02 -1.51
CA ALA A 1010 12.52 19.86 -2.38
C ALA A 1010 13.55 18.83 -1.89
N THR A 1011 13.22 17.55 -1.99
CA THR A 1011 14.19 16.48 -1.75
C THR A 1011 15.24 16.46 -2.86
N GLU A 1012 16.48 16.11 -2.51
CA GLU A 1012 17.55 15.94 -3.50
C GLU A 1012 17.22 14.77 -4.45
N THR A 1013 17.61 14.87 -5.72
CA THR A 1013 17.39 13.85 -6.76
C THR A 1013 18.68 13.56 -7.53
N GLY A 1014 18.70 12.48 -8.34
CA GLY A 1014 19.84 12.12 -9.20
C GLY A 1014 20.98 11.35 -8.51
N ALA A 1015 22.14 11.22 -9.16
CA ALA A 1015 23.22 10.32 -8.74
C ALA A 1015 23.94 10.71 -7.42
N GLY A 1016 23.76 11.95 -6.95
CA GLY A 1016 24.43 12.50 -5.76
C GLY A 1016 23.59 12.48 -4.46
N VAL A 1017 22.42 11.83 -4.46
CA VAL A 1017 21.49 11.86 -3.32
C VAL A 1017 22.12 11.39 -2.01
N ASN A 1018 22.00 12.20 -0.98
CA ASN A 1018 22.35 11.82 0.38
C ASN A 1018 21.08 11.45 1.17
N SER A 1019 20.72 10.15 1.22
CA SER A 1019 19.56 9.69 2.02
C SER A 1019 19.63 10.03 3.52
N ARG A 1020 20.78 10.45 4.04
CA ARG A 1020 20.94 10.92 5.42
C ARG A 1020 20.66 12.42 5.58
N SER A 1021 20.54 13.18 4.50
CA SER A 1021 20.21 14.61 4.52
C SER A 1021 18.84 14.81 5.17
N PRO A 1022 18.67 15.73 6.14
CA PRO A 1022 17.38 15.95 6.81
C PRO A 1022 16.23 16.20 5.83
N ILE A 1023 16.50 16.88 4.70
CA ILE A 1023 15.46 17.22 3.74
C ILE A 1023 14.82 15.99 3.09
N GLN A 1024 15.52 14.86 3.03
CA GLN A 1024 14.98 13.61 2.51
C GLN A 1024 13.85 13.00 3.37
N TRP A 1025 13.79 13.43 4.65
CA TRP A 1025 12.89 12.91 5.68
C TRP A 1025 11.69 13.81 5.99
N ILE A 1026 11.77 15.08 5.59
CA ILE A 1026 10.75 16.10 5.90
C ILE A 1026 10.32 16.92 4.69
N GLY A 1027 11.12 16.91 3.61
CA GLY A 1027 10.90 17.68 2.40
C GLY A 1027 9.94 17.01 1.45
N GLN A 1028 9.79 17.63 0.29
CA GLN A 1028 8.82 17.26 -0.73
C GLN A 1028 9.49 16.65 -1.95
N ARG A 1029 9.03 15.46 -2.37
CA ARG A 1029 9.40 14.90 -3.66
C ARG A 1029 8.55 15.52 -4.78
N ARG A 1030 9.21 15.98 -5.84
CA ARG A 1030 8.60 16.54 -7.05
C ARG A 1030 9.15 15.80 -8.26
N LEU A 1031 8.29 15.36 -9.18
CA LEU A 1031 8.69 14.71 -10.42
C LEU A 1031 8.71 15.74 -11.56
N SER A 1032 9.82 15.82 -12.28
CA SER A 1032 9.92 16.56 -13.54
C SER A 1032 9.11 15.89 -14.65
N ASP A 1033 8.73 16.64 -15.69
CA ASP A 1033 8.04 16.09 -16.87
C ASP A 1033 8.82 14.92 -17.51
N ASP A 1034 10.17 14.94 -17.48
CA ASP A 1034 11.03 13.84 -17.95
C ASP A 1034 10.97 12.59 -17.05
N GLU A 1035 10.89 12.77 -15.72
CA GLU A 1035 10.68 11.66 -14.79
C GLU A 1035 9.29 11.04 -14.96
N ILE A 1036 8.26 11.87 -15.17
CA ILE A 1036 6.91 11.40 -15.48
C ILE A 1036 6.91 10.60 -16.79
N GLY A 1037 7.60 11.08 -17.82
CA GLY A 1037 7.74 10.37 -19.09
C GLY A 1037 8.43 9.01 -18.95
N ARG A 1038 9.54 8.95 -18.20
CA ARG A 1038 10.23 7.69 -17.89
C ARG A 1038 9.36 6.74 -17.07
N LEU A 1039 8.64 7.25 -16.06
CA LEU A 1039 7.72 6.44 -15.26
C LEU A 1039 6.58 5.85 -16.11
N ALA A 1040 5.98 6.66 -16.99
CA ALA A 1040 4.93 6.21 -17.92
C ALA A 1040 5.43 5.09 -18.85
N GLN A 1041 6.65 5.23 -19.39
CA GLN A 1041 7.28 4.16 -20.19
C GLN A 1041 7.50 2.89 -19.39
N GLY A 1042 7.92 3.01 -18.13
CA GLY A 1042 8.06 1.88 -17.20
C GLY A 1042 6.74 1.15 -16.94
N ILE A 1043 5.69 1.90 -16.64
CA ILE A 1043 4.36 1.34 -16.41
C ILE A 1043 3.89 0.61 -17.68
N VAL A 1044 4.03 1.20 -18.87
CA VAL A 1044 3.66 0.55 -20.13
C VAL A 1044 4.46 -0.74 -20.38
N ARG A 1045 5.76 -0.79 -20.02
CA ARG A 1045 6.54 -2.04 -20.11
C ARG A 1045 5.97 -3.12 -19.19
N GLU A 1046 5.63 -2.78 -17.95
CA GLU A 1046 5.03 -3.73 -17.01
C GLU A 1046 3.61 -4.14 -17.42
N VAL A 1047 2.82 -3.22 -18.01
CA VAL A 1047 1.49 -3.51 -18.58
C VAL A 1047 1.61 -4.50 -19.74
N ARG A 1048 2.54 -4.32 -20.68
CA ARG A 1048 2.78 -5.29 -21.76
C ARG A 1048 3.24 -6.64 -21.22
N LYS A 1049 4.10 -6.65 -20.20
CA LYS A 1049 4.62 -7.89 -19.60
C LYS A 1049 3.54 -8.67 -18.85
N ARG A 1050 2.69 -7.99 -18.08
CA ARG A 1050 1.73 -8.63 -17.16
C ARG A 1050 0.32 -8.72 -17.72
N GLY A 1051 -0.08 -7.79 -18.58
CA GLY A 1051 -1.44 -7.63 -19.05
C GLY A 1051 -1.98 -8.81 -19.87
N PRO A 1052 -3.30 -8.86 -20.10
CA PRO A 1052 -4.29 -7.97 -19.49
C PRO A 1052 -4.45 -8.24 -17.98
N PHE A 1053 -4.60 -7.19 -17.19
CA PHE A 1053 -4.96 -7.27 -15.78
C PHE A 1053 -6.46 -7.57 -15.67
N LEU A 1054 -6.80 -8.56 -14.85
CA LEU A 1054 -8.17 -9.04 -14.70
C LEU A 1054 -8.96 -8.31 -13.61
N SER A 1055 -8.28 -7.50 -12.79
CA SER A 1055 -8.87 -6.70 -11.71
C SER A 1055 -7.90 -5.57 -11.32
N LEU A 1056 -8.37 -4.56 -10.59
CA LEU A 1056 -7.50 -3.49 -10.10
C LEU A 1056 -6.50 -4.04 -9.08
N ALA A 1057 -6.92 -4.97 -8.22
CA ALA A 1057 -6.01 -5.64 -7.31
C ALA A 1057 -4.88 -6.38 -8.05
N ASP A 1058 -5.15 -7.01 -9.20
CA ASP A 1058 -4.13 -7.65 -10.05
C ASP A 1058 -3.10 -6.66 -10.62
N PHE A 1059 -3.52 -5.42 -10.92
CA PHE A 1059 -2.60 -4.36 -11.35
C PHE A 1059 -1.72 -3.85 -10.21
N VAL A 1060 -2.32 -3.68 -9.02
CA VAL A 1060 -1.63 -3.15 -7.83
C VAL A 1060 -0.69 -4.19 -7.23
N ASN A 1061 -1.10 -5.46 -7.14
CA ASN A 1061 -0.34 -6.53 -6.50
C ASN A 1061 0.76 -7.11 -7.39
N ARG A 1062 1.71 -7.79 -6.75
CA ARG A 1062 2.60 -8.76 -7.41
C ARG A 1062 1.78 -9.91 -8.01
N ARG A 1063 2.33 -10.65 -8.97
CA ARG A 1063 1.70 -11.87 -9.51
C ARG A 1063 2.37 -13.10 -8.90
N PRO A 1064 1.74 -13.80 -7.94
CA PRO A 1064 2.33 -14.98 -7.34
C PRO A 1064 2.60 -16.04 -8.42
N GLY A 1065 3.82 -16.57 -8.44
CA GLY A 1065 4.22 -17.62 -9.36
C GLY A 1065 5.72 -17.92 -9.35
N SER A 1066 6.14 -18.71 -10.32
CA SER A 1066 7.48 -19.12 -10.68
C SER A 1066 8.35 -18.00 -11.27
N ASP A 1067 7.76 -16.99 -11.95
CA ASP A 1067 8.49 -15.80 -12.40
C ASP A 1067 8.84 -14.92 -11.19
N LYS A 1068 10.08 -15.06 -10.71
CA LYS A 1068 10.62 -14.32 -9.57
C LYS A 1068 10.47 -12.80 -9.68
N LYS A 1069 10.53 -12.23 -10.89
CA LYS A 1069 10.42 -10.78 -11.09
C LYS A 1069 8.97 -10.33 -10.93
N LEU A 1070 8.02 -11.09 -11.49
CA LEU A 1070 6.60 -10.78 -11.37
C LEU A 1070 6.06 -11.03 -9.96
N ALA A 1071 6.60 -12.03 -9.28
CA ALA A 1071 6.20 -12.44 -7.95
C ALA A 1071 6.75 -11.56 -6.83
N ARG A 1072 7.68 -10.64 -7.12
CA ARG A 1072 8.31 -9.73 -6.13
C ARG A 1072 7.50 -8.45 -5.85
N SER A 1073 7.00 -7.79 -6.90
CA SER A 1073 6.25 -6.54 -6.76
C SER A 1073 5.26 -6.32 -7.91
N GLY A 1074 4.31 -5.42 -7.70
CA GLY A 1074 3.29 -5.02 -8.68
C GLY A 1074 3.81 -4.10 -9.78
N ALA A 1075 2.94 -3.75 -10.73
CA ALA A 1075 3.34 -3.06 -11.96
C ALA A 1075 3.97 -1.68 -11.72
N ILE A 1076 3.37 -0.85 -10.87
CA ILE A 1076 3.88 0.50 -10.58
C ILE A 1076 5.17 0.43 -9.77
N GLN A 1077 5.22 -0.41 -8.72
CA GLN A 1077 6.43 -0.57 -7.91
C GLN A 1077 7.61 -1.10 -8.75
N SER A 1078 7.37 -2.07 -9.63
CA SER A 1078 8.39 -2.55 -10.58
C SER A 1078 8.89 -1.45 -11.52
N ALA A 1079 8.01 -0.56 -12.00
CA ALA A 1079 8.41 0.59 -12.81
C ALA A 1079 9.23 1.62 -12.00
N LEU A 1080 8.87 1.89 -10.75
CA LEU A 1080 9.62 2.81 -9.88
C LEU A 1080 11.02 2.29 -9.54
N ASP A 1081 11.15 0.97 -9.36
CA ASP A 1081 12.39 0.30 -8.99
C ASP A 1081 13.31 0.03 -10.19
N ASP A 1082 12.85 0.26 -11.42
CA ASP A 1082 13.66 0.09 -12.63
C ASP A 1082 14.83 1.09 -12.65
N SER A 1083 16.05 0.54 -12.55
CA SER A 1083 17.28 1.33 -12.53
C SER A 1083 17.52 2.11 -13.81
N GLN A 1084 16.98 1.66 -14.96
CA GLN A 1084 17.09 2.36 -16.23
C GLN A 1084 16.20 3.61 -16.28
N LEU A 1085 15.13 3.63 -15.50
CA LEU A 1085 14.20 4.76 -15.46
C LEU A 1085 14.60 5.83 -14.46
N GLY A 1086 15.40 5.51 -13.44
CA GLY A 1086 16.07 6.49 -12.60
C GLY A 1086 15.17 7.37 -11.71
N VAL A 1087 13.89 7.04 -11.51
CA VAL A 1087 12.97 7.80 -10.61
C VAL A 1087 13.37 7.63 -9.15
N ASN A 1088 13.58 6.38 -8.71
CA ASN A 1088 14.17 6.04 -7.42
C ASN A 1088 15.62 5.53 -7.54
N GLY A 1089 16.21 5.58 -8.74
CA GLY A 1089 17.49 4.95 -9.06
C GLY A 1089 18.65 5.30 -8.11
N ALA A 1090 18.63 6.51 -7.53
CA ALA A 1090 19.62 6.96 -6.55
C ALA A 1090 19.64 6.14 -5.24
N TYR A 1091 18.51 5.53 -4.88
CA TYR A 1091 18.34 4.71 -3.69
C TYR A 1091 18.51 3.21 -3.97
N ASN A 1092 18.48 2.80 -5.24
CA ASN A 1092 18.59 1.39 -5.65
C ASN A 1092 19.96 0.76 -5.34
N ASN A 1093 21.01 1.57 -5.18
CA ASN A 1093 22.35 1.09 -4.79
C ASN A 1093 22.48 0.82 -3.28
N ARG A 1094 21.44 1.11 -2.48
CA ARG A 1094 21.42 0.96 -1.01
C ARG A 1094 20.40 -0.11 -0.59
N LYS A 1095 20.33 -1.21 -1.34
CA LYS A 1095 19.44 -2.34 -1.04
C LYS A 1095 20.01 -3.16 0.12
N SER A 1096 19.13 -3.61 1.00
CA SER A 1096 19.43 -4.78 1.83
C SER A 1096 19.42 -6.03 0.96
N ALA A 1097 20.41 -6.89 1.08
CA ALA A 1097 20.44 -8.23 0.52
C ALA A 1097 21.29 -9.14 1.44
N ALA A 1098 20.65 -10.06 2.15
CA ALA A 1098 21.36 -11.20 2.72
C ALA A 1098 21.03 -12.47 1.92
N SER A 1099 22.04 -12.99 1.22
CA SER A 1099 22.01 -14.32 0.63
C SER A 1099 22.41 -15.39 1.64
N ASN A 1100 21.89 -16.59 1.37
CA ASN A 1100 22.28 -17.94 1.81
C ASN A 1100 21.42 -18.64 2.88
N VAL A 1101 20.35 -18.03 3.40
CA VAL A 1101 19.42 -18.75 4.30
C VAL A 1101 17.95 -18.64 3.85
N PHE A 1102 17.51 -17.52 3.25
CA PHE A 1102 16.23 -17.48 2.54
C PHE A 1102 16.33 -18.09 1.13
N PRO A 1103 15.36 -18.90 0.68
CA PRO A 1103 15.34 -19.42 -0.69
C PRO A 1103 15.17 -18.34 -1.77
N PHE A 1104 14.80 -17.11 -1.39
CA PHE A 1104 14.48 -15.98 -2.27
C PHE A 1104 15.00 -14.62 -1.70
N PRO A 1105 16.31 -14.34 -1.77
CA PRO A 1105 16.89 -13.08 -1.31
C PRO A 1105 16.34 -11.84 -2.05
N GLU A 1106 15.79 -12.01 -3.26
CA GLU A 1106 15.25 -10.90 -4.05
C GLU A 1106 13.99 -10.27 -3.43
N ALA A 1107 13.28 -10.99 -2.55
CA ALA A 1107 12.10 -10.48 -1.84
C ALA A 1107 12.46 -9.47 -0.73
N GLU A 1108 13.69 -9.55 -0.20
CA GLU A 1108 14.19 -8.63 0.84
C GLU A 1108 14.82 -7.36 0.27
N GLU A 1109 15.03 -7.33 -1.05
CA GLU A 1109 15.64 -6.18 -1.70
C GLU A 1109 14.69 -4.98 -1.71
N ALA A 1110 14.90 -4.07 -0.78
CA ALA A 1110 14.34 -2.73 -0.77
C ALA A 1110 15.42 -1.71 -0.35
N PRO A 1111 15.32 -0.44 -0.76
CA PRO A 1111 16.18 0.62 -0.23
C PRO A 1111 16.12 0.66 1.30
N ILE A 1112 17.26 0.75 1.99
CA ILE A 1112 17.32 0.83 3.46
C ILE A 1112 16.44 1.96 4.02
N SER A 1113 16.38 3.08 3.29
CA SER A 1113 15.55 4.23 3.65
C SER A 1113 14.16 4.19 2.98
N TYR A 1114 13.64 3.02 2.62
CA TYR A 1114 12.26 2.89 2.11
C TYR A 1114 11.28 3.55 3.08
N GLY A 1115 10.24 4.20 2.58
CA GLY A 1115 9.26 4.88 3.42
C GLY A 1115 9.49 6.37 3.65
N ILE A 1116 10.67 6.90 3.34
CA ILE A 1116 10.94 8.35 3.45
C ILE A 1116 10.25 9.15 2.34
N PRO A 1117 9.89 10.43 2.58
CA PRO A 1117 9.31 11.29 1.56
C PRO A 1117 10.12 11.42 0.26
N GLY A 1118 11.46 11.31 0.33
CA GLY A 1118 12.32 11.35 -0.86
C GLY A 1118 12.21 10.14 -1.80
N ILE A 1119 11.71 8.99 -1.33
CA ILE A 1119 11.50 7.79 -2.14
C ILE A 1119 10.02 7.70 -2.52
N VAL A 1120 9.74 7.67 -3.82
CA VAL A 1120 8.36 7.53 -4.31
C VAL A 1120 7.91 6.07 -4.16
N LYS A 1121 6.83 5.85 -3.43
CA LYS A 1121 6.20 4.52 -3.29
C LYS A 1121 5.06 4.37 -4.28
N GLN A 1122 4.72 3.13 -4.61
CA GLN A 1122 3.53 2.83 -5.41
C GLN A 1122 2.24 3.50 -4.88
N ALA A 1123 2.03 3.47 -3.56
CA ALA A 1123 0.87 4.10 -2.92
C ALA A 1123 0.83 5.63 -3.09
N ASP A 1124 2.00 6.29 -3.19
CA ASP A 1124 2.07 7.74 -3.42
C ASP A 1124 1.60 8.12 -4.82
N ILE A 1125 1.84 7.24 -5.82
CA ILE A 1125 1.33 7.39 -7.18
C ILE A 1125 -0.16 7.03 -7.25
N LEU A 1126 -0.58 5.99 -6.54
CA LEU A 1126 -1.98 5.56 -6.52
C LEU A 1126 -2.89 6.57 -5.82
N THR A 1127 -2.41 7.30 -4.80
CA THR A 1127 -3.22 8.26 -4.05
C THR A 1127 -4.00 9.23 -4.98
N PRO A 1128 -3.36 9.95 -5.92
CA PRO A 1128 -4.09 10.87 -6.80
C PRO A 1128 -4.88 10.23 -7.94
N ILE A 1129 -4.45 9.08 -8.47
CA ILE A 1129 -5.04 8.50 -9.70
C ILE A 1129 -5.96 7.30 -9.45
N ALA A 1130 -5.85 6.60 -8.33
CA ALA A 1130 -6.64 5.40 -8.07
C ALA A 1130 -8.16 5.60 -8.17
N PRO A 1131 -8.75 6.75 -7.79
CA PRO A 1131 -10.17 6.99 -7.97
C PRO A 1131 -10.67 6.93 -9.42
N ILE A 1132 -9.79 7.10 -10.41
CA ILE A 1132 -10.15 7.03 -11.83
C ILE A 1132 -9.77 5.71 -12.51
N LEU A 1133 -9.03 4.83 -11.84
CA LEU A 1133 -8.53 3.59 -12.47
C LEU A 1133 -9.64 2.54 -12.63
N THR A 1134 -9.66 1.89 -13.78
CA THR A 1134 -10.49 0.73 -14.12
C THR A 1134 -9.65 -0.32 -14.85
N THR A 1135 -10.17 -1.54 -15.04
CA THR A 1135 -9.53 -2.58 -15.88
C THR A 1135 -10.22 -2.81 -17.20
N ARG A 1136 -11.22 -1.98 -17.49
CA ARG A 1136 -12.06 -2.06 -18.68
C ARG A 1136 -12.53 -0.68 -19.06
N SER A 1137 -12.88 -0.52 -20.32
CA SER A 1137 -13.63 0.63 -20.77
C SER A 1137 -15.14 0.40 -20.69
N ASP A 1138 -15.84 1.50 -20.52
CA ASP A 1138 -17.29 1.63 -20.68
C ASP A 1138 -17.64 2.72 -21.70
N SER A 1139 -16.63 3.30 -22.37
CA SER A 1139 -16.78 4.28 -23.46
C SER A 1139 -16.00 3.82 -24.70
N PHE A 1140 -16.64 3.90 -25.86
CA PHE A 1140 -16.12 3.35 -27.10
C PHE A 1140 -16.41 4.25 -28.28
N ILE A 1141 -15.49 4.26 -29.25
CA ILE A 1141 -15.72 4.80 -30.59
C ILE A 1141 -15.92 3.64 -31.55
N ILE A 1142 -17.02 3.66 -32.31
CA ILE A 1142 -17.25 2.72 -33.41
C ILE A 1142 -17.09 3.49 -34.71
N ARG A 1143 -16.13 3.07 -35.54
CA ARG A 1143 -16.05 3.49 -36.94
C ARG A 1143 -16.56 2.37 -37.83
N ALA A 1144 -17.48 2.71 -38.71
CA ALA A 1144 -18.15 1.75 -39.59
C ALA A 1144 -18.08 2.21 -41.05
N TYR A 1145 -17.91 1.25 -41.94
CA TYR A 1145 -17.79 1.41 -43.39
C TYR A 1145 -18.83 0.58 -44.12
N GLY A 1146 -19.35 1.13 -45.22
CA GLY A 1146 -20.19 0.41 -46.16
C GLY A 1146 -19.88 0.79 -47.60
N GLU A 1147 -19.92 -0.21 -48.49
CA GLU A 1147 -19.82 -0.01 -49.94
C GLU A 1147 -20.96 -0.69 -50.70
N SER A 1148 -21.35 -0.04 -51.81
CA SER A 1148 -22.21 -0.62 -52.85
C SER A 1148 -21.30 -1.11 -53.97
N VAL A 1149 -21.50 -2.34 -54.44
CA VAL A 1149 -20.72 -2.92 -55.55
C VAL A 1149 -21.62 -3.38 -56.69
N ASP A 1150 -21.11 -3.35 -57.91
CA ASP A 1150 -21.80 -3.93 -59.07
C ASP A 1150 -21.68 -5.47 -59.11
N ALA A 1151 -22.33 -6.11 -60.08
CA ALA A 1151 -22.33 -7.56 -60.24
C ALA A 1151 -20.94 -8.15 -60.55
N ALA A 1152 -19.99 -7.34 -61.01
CA ALA A 1152 -18.60 -7.70 -61.25
C ALA A 1152 -17.70 -7.44 -60.01
N GLY A 1153 -18.26 -6.89 -58.94
CA GLY A 1153 -17.56 -6.58 -57.70
C GLY A 1153 -16.83 -5.23 -57.70
N LYS A 1154 -17.08 -4.35 -58.68
CA LYS A 1154 -16.52 -2.99 -58.73
C LYS A 1154 -17.29 -2.07 -57.76
N VAL A 1155 -16.55 -1.29 -56.98
CA VAL A 1155 -17.12 -0.33 -56.02
C VAL A 1155 -17.79 0.84 -56.75
N LEU A 1156 -19.07 1.06 -56.44
CA LEU A 1156 -19.91 2.14 -56.99
C LEU A 1156 -19.96 3.35 -56.05
N ALA A 1157 -20.04 3.12 -54.74
CA ALA A 1157 -20.06 4.17 -53.72
C ALA A 1157 -19.54 3.65 -52.37
N ARG A 1158 -19.03 4.58 -51.55
CA ARG A 1158 -18.49 4.34 -50.20
C ARG A 1158 -19.10 5.29 -49.18
N ALA A 1159 -19.26 4.86 -47.95
CA ALA A 1159 -19.69 5.70 -46.84
C ALA A 1159 -19.05 5.25 -45.52
N TRP A 1160 -18.69 6.22 -44.68
CA TRP A 1160 -18.14 6.00 -43.34
C TRP A 1160 -18.95 6.77 -42.29
N CYS A 1161 -19.12 6.18 -41.11
CA CYS A 1161 -19.70 6.85 -39.96
C CYS A 1161 -18.94 6.54 -38.68
N GLU A 1162 -19.00 7.47 -37.73
CA GLU A 1162 -18.40 7.38 -36.40
C GLU A 1162 -19.50 7.53 -35.35
N ALA A 1163 -19.50 6.64 -34.37
CA ALA A 1163 -20.43 6.61 -33.27
C ALA A 1163 -19.70 6.55 -31.93
N VAL A 1164 -20.16 7.33 -30.95
CA VAL A 1164 -19.72 7.23 -29.56
C VAL A 1164 -20.75 6.38 -28.81
N VAL A 1165 -20.28 5.35 -28.11
CA VAL A 1165 -21.11 4.40 -27.38
C VAL A 1165 -20.66 4.32 -25.93
N GLU A 1166 -21.61 4.40 -25.01
CA GLU A 1166 -21.37 4.32 -23.57
C GLU A 1166 -22.16 3.19 -22.95
N ARG A 1167 -21.53 2.47 -22.01
CA ARG A 1167 -22.17 1.44 -21.21
C ARG A 1167 -22.83 2.09 -19.99
N SER A 1168 -24.12 1.81 -19.83
CA SER A 1168 -24.93 2.30 -18.71
C SER A 1168 -24.72 1.46 -17.46
N ALA A 1169 -25.00 2.03 -16.30
CA ALA A 1169 -25.16 1.26 -15.07
C ALA A 1169 -26.40 0.34 -15.13
N ASN A 1170 -27.38 0.59 -16.00
CA ASN A 1170 -28.59 -0.25 -16.07
C ASN A 1170 -28.38 -1.51 -16.93
N TYR A 1171 -29.04 -2.60 -16.54
CA TYR A 1171 -29.17 -3.81 -17.35
C TYR A 1171 -29.92 -3.55 -18.66
N ILE A 1172 -29.65 -4.35 -19.69
CA ILE A 1172 -30.38 -4.26 -20.97
C ILE A 1172 -31.86 -4.62 -20.80
N ASP A 1173 -32.16 -5.62 -19.98
CA ASP A 1173 -33.52 -5.96 -19.56
C ASP A 1173 -33.80 -5.34 -18.18
N SER A 1174 -34.66 -4.33 -18.18
CA SER A 1174 -35.05 -3.53 -17.02
C SER A 1174 -35.80 -4.31 -15.93
N THR A 1175 -36.17 -5.58 -16.18
CA THR A 1175 -36.79 -6.45 -15.16
C THR A 1175 -35.84 -6.66 -13.97
N ASN A 1176 -34.53 -6.68 -14.21
CA ASN A 1176 -33.54 -6.64 -13.14
C ASN A 1176 -33.08 -5.20 -12.90
N ALA A 1177 -33.15 -4.75 -11.64
CA ALA A 1177 -32.56 -3.49 -11.22
C ALA A 1177 -31.03 -3.50 -11.37
N ALA A 1178 -30.43 -2.31 -11.49
CA ALA A 1178 -28.99 -2.13 -11.75
C ALA A 1178 -28.05 -2.77 -10.73
N ASP A 1179 -28.53 -3.01 -9.52
CA ASP A 1179 -27.79 -3.60 -8.41
C ASP A 1179 -27.84 -5.14 -8.40
N VAL A 1180 -28.77 -5.80 -9.10
CA VAL A 1180 -28.89 -7.27 -9.17
C VAL A 1180 -27.62 -7.93 -9.70
N VAL A 1181 -27.20 -9.07 -9.15
CA VAL A 1181 -25.87 -9.68 -9.41
C VAL A 1181 -25.96 -11.02 -10.13
N ILE A 1182 -24.91 -11.35 -10.89
CA ILE A 1182 -24.66 -12.69 -11.43
C ILE A 1182 -24.18 -13.59 -10.27
N THR A 1183 -25.03 -14.45 -9.71
CA THR A 1183 -24.57 -15.46 -8.74
C THR A 1183 -25.08 -16.86 -9.07
N ASN A 1184 -24.32 -17.88 -8.64
CA ASN A 1184 -24.72 -19.29 -8.61
C ASN A 1184 -25.35 -19.68 -7.26
N ALA A 1185 -25.63 -18.71 -6.37
CA ALA A 1185 -26.21 -18.96 -5.06
C ALA A 1185 -27.73 -19.16 -5.16
N SER A 1186 -28.26 -20.19 -4.51
CA SER A 1186 -29.66 -20.63 -4.57
C SER A 1186 -30.67 -19.68 -3.91
N THR A 1187 -30.22 -18.60 -3.28
CA THR A 1187 -31.04 -17.66 -2.49
C THR A 1187 -31.35 -16.35 -3.21
N LEU A 1188 -30.83 -16.13 -4.42
CA LEU A 1188 -30.90 -14.85 -5.12
C LEU A 1188 -31.78 -14.91 -6.36
N ALA A 1189 -32.52 -13.83 -6.66
CA ALA A 1189 -33.28 -13.72 -7.90
C ALA A 1189 -32.31 -13.76 -9.09
N PRO A 1190 -32.33 -14.80 -9.92
CA PRO A 1190 -31.37 -14.92 -11.00
C PRO A 1190 -31.62 -13.81 -12.03
N LEU A 1191 -30.54 -13.29 -12.61
CA LEU A 1191 -30.66 -12.45 -13.81
C LEU A 1191 -31.49 -13.17 -14.86
N THR A 1192 -32.28 -12.41 -15.62
CA THR A 1192 -32.97 -12.95 -16.79
C THR A 1192 -31.96 -13.54 -17.76
N ASN A 1193 -32.36 -14.52 -18.58
CA ASN A 1193 -31.45 -15.13 -19.56
C ASN A 1193 -30.84 -14.07 -20.50
N THR A 1194 -31.59 -13.01 -20.79
CA THR A 1194 -31.11 -11.83 -21.52
C THR A 1194 -29.96 -11.14 -20.80
N ASN A 1195 -30.12 -10.80 -19.51
CA ASN A 1195 -29.08 -10.13 -18.74
C ASN A 1195 -27.87 -11.03 -18.44
N LYS A 1196 -28.05 -12.36 -18.33
CA LYS A 1196 -26.94 -13.31 -18.24
C LYS A 1196 -26.08 -13.33 -19.51
N ALA A 1197 -26.72 -13.24 -20.68
CA ALA A 1197 -26.03 -13.25 -21.97
C ALA A 1197 -25.41 -11.90 -22.34
N PHE A 1198 -26.10 -10.80 -22.06
CA PHE A 1198 -25.76 -9.48 -22.59
C PHE A 1198 -25.40 -8.44 -21.52
N GLY A 1199 -25.72 -8.64 -20.24
CA GLY A 1199 -25.34 -7.73 -19.16
C GLY A 1199 -25.92 -6.30 -19.27
N ARG A 1200 -25.09 -5.30 -18.96
CA ARG A 1200 -25.49 -3.88 -18.92
C ARG A 1200 -25.64 -3.28 -20.31
N SER A 1201 -26.58 -2.36 -20.48
CA SER A 1201 -26.93 -1.76 -21.77
C SER A 1201 -25.81 -0.85 -22.30
N CYS A 1202 -25.40 -1.08 -23.55
CA CYS A 1202 -24.56 -0.15 -24.33
C CYS A 1202 -25.45 0.77 -25.16
N GLN A 1203 -25.29 2.08 -25.02
CA GLN A 1203 -26.15 3.11 -25.59
C GLN A 1203 -25.37 4.01 -26.54
N LEU A 1204 -25.97 4.31 -27.71
CA LEU A 1204 -25.43 5.26 -28.66
C LEU A 1204 -25.62 6.69 -28.15
N VAL A 1205 -24.53 7.42 -27.99
CA VAL A 1205 -24.53 8.81 -27.50
C VAL A 1205 -24.58 9.81 -28.66
N SER A 1206 -23.74 9.60 -29.66
CA SER A 1206 -23.67 10.45 -30.85
C SER A 1206 -23.32 9.65 -32.11
N LEU A 1207 -23.77 10.13 -33.27
CA LEU A 1207 -23.46 9.56 -34.57
C LEU A 1207 -23.16 10.68 -35.57
N ARG A 1208 -22.05 10.58 -36.30
CA ARG A 1208 -21.70 11.49 -37.41
C ARG A 1208 -21.27 10.70 -38.65
N TRP A 1209 -21.43 11.32 -39.82
CA TRP A 1209 -20.87 10.82 -41.07
C TRP A 1209 -19.46 11.39 -41.25
N LEU A 1210 -18.53 10.55 -41.71
CA LEU A 1210 -17.16 10.94 -42.01
C LEU A 1210 -16.98 11.13 -43.52
N GLN A 1211 -16.18 12.12 -43.90
CA GLN A 1211 -15.68 12.31 -45.25
C GLN A 1211 -14.45 11.42 -45.49
N ALA A 1212 -14.09 11.21 -46.77
CA ALA A 1212 -12.99 10.32 -47.13
C ALA A 1212 -11.60 10.85 -46.73
N ASP A 1213 -11.46 12.18 -46.60
CA ASP A 1213 -10.27 12.89 -46.12
C ASP A 1213 -10.14 12.87 -44.60
N GLU A 1214 -11.19 12.55 -43.86
CA GLU A 1214 -11.17 12.34 -42.40
C GLU A 1214 -10.71 10.92 -42.01
N ILE A 1215 -10.42 10.05 -42.97
CA ILE A 1215 -9.97 8.66 -42.73
C ILE A 1215 -8.46 8.61 -42.61
#